data_AF-A0A9X5BFE5-F1
#
_entry.id   AF-A0A9X5BFE5-F1
#
_cell.length_a   1.000
_cell.length_b   1.000
_cell.length_c   1.000
_cell.angle_alpha   90.00
_cell.angle_beta   90.00
_cell.angle_gamma   90.00
#
_symmetry.space_group_name_H-M   'P 1'
#
loop_
_entity.id
_entity.type
_entity.pdbx_description
1 polymer ?
#
loop_
_entity_poly.entity_id
_entity_poly.type
_entity_poly.pdbx_seq_one_letter_code
_entity_poly.pdbx_strand_id
1 'polypeptide(L)'
;MKAVCKSRFMLVVLMVLPVVMLSGCEMRSNGASVSFRKETAAEKDSSEASDSGMEAEAESPYTYLAKKEIEDINDRGSVYEIYMPKDVDIIDGYASLSQHGISYSADVYGYGEAEERYASFEDHLTLKQKYAHEADSDYIDVADTGIIENGEDRYFIFMGKGVDYDGASFELRELYYLEMQPSGAGILWIVTVYDDYADEDTEPLIDELAACHSINLDLIKPGSTWEVSEDQDTYQAGEGDKVLEDLEGYQYMGLTSISDYYREAECNLMLPKARIADIDRTNAYSFLHGVLVSADVEEIYSGSALVTEMKSTADIKYETALHNTSTIRNVQRSAMMPVPGFENALQMAISYEKKGYQSDEYLPRVEALCYIPIDDTFYLALEIFLSYEQKDAATDAVIRELETAYGIDLFKYCNEQYQTDALDPGNAALEQRGANTGAKTDTAGEAAPLTMAMLMGGEGDIMQEPSLPDTVLWFNATYAPLTYSNGFNWHLVGGLKITEEHQELIDWGLRNSWSITDRESALEVVERLKEKGHRQTCQECMDQLKEMGLLDLDEKEFRKKFLQSQLSNDYRYVIAYNMYQEGHDANYMAAWDLCRVNQLYADFYICGYMTYEEAMDGSLENSLVLQQLYSSWEEMVDGYMLGFQFWSRDSASKDDSSTRERYRYYEMLKESDDSPYELDWNMELKKSW
;
A
#
# COMPACT_ATOMS: atom_id res chain seq x y z
N MET A 1 13.74 37.65 -3.43
CA MET A 1 14.99 36.91 -3.20
C MET A 1 14.63 35.45 -3.24
N LYS A 2 15.20 34.72 -4.20
CA LYS A 2 14.80 33.36 -4.60
C LYS A 2 15.33 32.34 -3.58
N ALA A 3 14.44 31.58 -2.96
CA ALA A 3 14.79 30.33 -2.28
C ALA A 3 14.96 29.26 -3.37
N VAL A 4 16.12 28.62 -3.37
CA VAL A 4 16.51 27.60 -4.34
C VAL A 4 16.08 26.26 -3.76
N CYS A 5 15.16 25.62 -4.47
CA CYS A 5 14.81 24.20 -4.40
C CYS A 5 16.08 23.34 -4.27
N LYS A 6 16.24 22.61 -3.17
CA LYS A 6 17.17 21.48 -3.10
C LYS A 6 16.35 20.21 -3.31
N SER A 7 16.68 19.55 -4.41
CA SER A 7 16.09 18.30 -4.88
C SER A 7 16.31 17.17 -3.88
N ARG A 8 15.26 16.36 -3.70
CA ARG A 8 15.22 15.07 -3.02
C ARG A 8 16.37 14.16 -3.48
N PHE A 9 17.05 13.52 -2.51
CA PHE A 9 17.83 12.30 -2.74
C PHE A 9 16.82 11.17 -2.94
N MET A 10 16.65 10.77 -4.19
CA MET A 10 15.97 9.54 -4.55
C MET A 10 17.01 8.43 -4.35
N LEU A 11 16.76 7.53 -3.40
CA LEU A 11 17.52 6.29 -3.27
C LEU A 11 17.36 5.55 -4.62
N VAL A 12 18.43 5.47 -5.39
CA VAL A 12 18.43 4.69 -6.63
C VAL A 12 18.49 3.24 -6.18
N VAL A 13 17.33 2.58 -6.16
CA VAL A 13 17.25 1.12 -6.17
C VAL A 13 18.00 0.66 -7.42
N LEU A 14 19.15 0.03 -7.20
CA LEU A 14 19.93 -0.61 -8.25
C LEU A 14 19.09 -1.81 -8.73
N MET A 15 18.35 -1.62 -9.83
CA MET A 15 17.73 -2.72 -10.54
C MET A 15 18.81 -3.75 -10.91
N VAL A 16 18.81 -4.88 -10.24
CA VAL A 16 19.50 -6.08 -10.72
C VAL A 16 18.76 -6.51 -11.99
N LEU A 17 19.41 -6.31 -13.14
CA LEU A 17 18.93 -6.81 -14.42
C LEU A 17 18.90 -8.35 -14.37
N PRO A 18 17.77 -9.02 -14.65
CA PRO A 18 17.79 -10.46 -14.86
C PRO A 18 18.60 -10.76 -16.13
N VAL A 19 19.68 -11.51 -15.97
CA VAL A 19 20.49 -12.05 -17.08
C VAL A 19 19.64 -13.08 -17.81
N VAL A 20 18.95 -12.65 -18.87
CA VAL A 20 18.27 -13.57 -19.79
C VAL A 20 19.33 -14.34 -20.59
N MET A 21 19.53 -15.61 -20.23
CA MET A 21 20.27 -16.59 -21.02
C MET A 21 19.56 -16.88 -22.35
N LEU A 22 19.84 -16.10 -23.40
CA LEU A 22 19.40 -16.41 -24.76
C LEU A 22 20.28 -17.52 -25.37
N SER A 23 19.83 -18.75 -25.24
CA SER A 23 20.32 -19.87 -26.05
C SER A 23 19.90 -19.70 -27.51
N GLY A 24 20.88 -19.80 -28.41
CA GLY A 24 20.81 -19.32 -29.78
C GLY A 24 19.94 -20.11 -30.77
N CYS A 25 19.68 -19.46 -31.91
CA CYS A 25 19.42 -20.12 -33.17
C CYS A 25 19.97 -19.26 -34.33
N GLU A 26 20.92 -19.81 -35.08
CA GLU A 26 21.53 -19.22 -36.28
C GLU A 26 20.51 -18.99 -37.42
N MET A 27 20.60 -17.87 -38.15
CA MET A 27 21.10 -17.81 -39.55
C MET A 27 20.91 -16.44 -40.24
N ARG A 28 22.04 -15.92 -40.74
CA ARG A 28 22.28 -15.21 -42.03
C ARG A 28 21.62 -13.85 -42.37
N SER A 29 22.51 -12.85 -42.35
CA SER A 29 23.10 -12.17 -43.54
C SER A 29 22.73 -10.70 -43.82
N ASN A 30 23.82 -9.97 -44.08
CA ASN A 30 23.99 -8.75 -44.89
C ASN A 30 23.57 -7.39 -44.32
N GLY A 31 24.59 -6.60 -43.96
CA GLY A 31 25.02 -5.55 -44.89
C GLY A 31 25.12 -4.13 -44.33
N ALA A 32 26.25 -3.50 -44.65
CA ALA A 32 26.50 -2.07 -44.75
C ALA A 32 26.89 -1.29 -43.48
N SER A 33 28.20 -1.28 -43.28
CA SER A 33 29.04 -0.18 -42.81
C SER A 33 28.58 1.23 -43.22
N VAL A 34 28.71 2.20 -42.30
CA VAL A 34 29.10 3.58 -42.62
C VAL A 34 30.08 4.09 -41.54
N SER A 35 31.31 4.37 -41.96
CA SER A 35 32.37 5.05 -41.21
C SER A 35 32.19 6.57 -41.24
N PHE A 36 32.83 7.31 -40.32
CA PHE A 36 33.83 8.37 -40.59
C PHE A 36 34.26 8.99 -39.23
N ARG A 37 35.47 8.69 -38.71
CA ARG A 37 36.73 9.50 -38.77
C ARG A 37 36.56 10.92 -38.23
N LYS A 38 37.28 11.36 -37.19
CA LYS A 38 38.74 11.68 -37.08
C LYS A 38 38.95 12.21 -35.62
N GLU A 39 40.10 12.27 -34.98
CA GLU A 39 41.45 12.59 -35.44
C GLU A 39 42.48 12.22 -34.34
N THR A 40 43.67 11.82 -34.79
CA THR A 40 44.85 11.44 -34.01
C THR A 40 45.70 12.65 -33.59
N ALA A 41 46.28 12.59 -32.38
CA ALA A 41 47.52 13.27 -32.00
C ALA A 41 48.19 12.39 -30.93
N ALA A 42 49.26 11.64 -31.23
CA ALA A 42 50.66 12.06 -31.34
C ALA A 42 51.46 11.38 -30.21
N GLU A 43 52.14 10.29 -30.58
CA GLU A 43 53.15 9.62 -29.76
C GLU A 43 54.21 10.60 -29.27
N LYS A 44 54.54 10.52 -27.98
CA LYS A 44 55.83 10.90 -27.45
C LYS A 44 56.39 9.72 -26.67
N ASP A 45 57.31 9.05 -27.35
CA ASP A 45 58.22 8.06 -26.80
C ASP A 45 59.22 8.79 -25.89
N SER A 46 59.21 8.48 -24.60
CA SER A 46 60.33 8.73 -23.70
C SER A 46 60.42 7.58 -22.71
N SER A 47 61.35 6.68 -23.01
CA SER A 47 61.83 5.64 -22.13
C SER A 47 62.55 6.23 -20.93
N GLU A 48 61.96 6.06 -19.75
CA GLU A 48 62.73 5.94 -18.51
C GLU A 48 62.29 4.64 -17.84
N ALA A 49 63.19 3.66 -17.90
CA ALA A 49 63.10 2.45 -17.12
C ALA A 49 63.28 2.81 -15.64
N SER A 50 62.23 2.66 -14.85
CA SER A 50 62.34 2.43 -13.42
C SER A 50 61.97 0.99 -13.16
N ASP A 51 63.01 0.19 -12.95
CA ASP A 51 63.03 -1.12 -12.36
C ASP A 51 62.32 -1.05 -10.99
N SER A 52 61.12 -1.63 -10.90
CA SER A 52 60.50 -2.02 -9.64
C SER A 52 60.02 -3.45 -9.82
N GLY A 53 60.44 -4.30 -8.88
CA GLY A 53 60.56 -5.73 -9.07
C GLY A 53 59.25 -6.43 -9.38
N MET A 54 59.36 -7.48 -10.20
CA MET A 54 58.43 -8.60 -10.15
C MET A 54 58.43 -9.15 -8.72
N GLU A 55 57.47 -8.74 -7.90
CA GLU A 55 57.04 -9.54 -6.77
C GLU A 55 56.40 -10.80 -7.35
N ALA A 56 56.94 -11.95 -6.98
CA ALA A 56 56.34 -13.23 -7.31
C ALA A 56 54.93 -13.26 -6.72
N GLU A 57 53.91 -13.42 -7.57
CA GLU A 57 52.56 -13.75 -7.13
C GLU A 57 52.67 -14.92 -6.14
N ALA A 58 52.41 -14.65 -4.86
CA ALA A 58 52.31 -15.71 -3.88
C ALA A 58 51.15 -16.61 -4.33
N GLU A 59 51.43 -17.89 -4.62
CA GLU A 59 50.38 -18.86 -4.95
C GLU A 59 49.30 -18.79 -3.86
N SER A 60 48.06 -18.50 -4.27
CA SER A 60 46.92 -18.50 -3.36
C SER A 60 46.88 -19.83 -2.60
N PRO A 61 46.68 -19.82 -1.27
CA PRO A 61 46.51 -21.06 -0.51
C PRO A 61 45.21 -21.79 -0.88
N TYR A 62 44.35 -21.16 -1.68
CA TYR A 62 43.04 -21.62 -2.11
C TYR A 62 43.04 -22.08 -3.58
N THR A 63 42.24 -23.09 -3.86
CA THR A 63 42.07 -23.72 -5.18
C THR A 63 41.26 -22.82 -6.10
N TYR A 64 40.18 -22.22 -5.60
CA TYR A 64 39.23 -21.42 -6.38
C TYR A 64 39.39 -19.91 -6.14
N LEU A 65 39.78 -19.51 -4.93
CA LEU A 65 39.93 -18.10 -4.56
C LEU A 65 41.37 -17.58 -4.72
N ALA A 66 41.53 -16.29 -4.98
CA ALA A 66 42.80 -15.58 -4.99
C ALA A 66 42.60 -14.12 -4.58
N LYS A 67 43.67 -13.50 -4.08
CA LYS A 67 43.67 -12.06 -3.83
C LYS A 67 43.57 -11.29 -5.16
N LYS A 68 42.70 -10.29 -5.18
CA LYS A 68 42.47 -9.35 -6.27
C LYS A 68 42.42 -7.94 -5.70
N GLU A 69 42.52 -6.94 -6.57
CA GLU A 69 42.42 -5.53 -6.21
C GLU A 69 41.12 -4.94 -6.76
N ILE A 70 40.41 -4.17 -5.94
CA ILE A 70 39.22 -3.41 -6.33
C ILE A 70 39.45 -1.93 -6.04
N GLU A 71 39.19 -1.06 -7.03
CA GLU A 71 39.35 0.39 -6.90
C GLU A 71 38.02 1.05 -6.54
N ASP A 72 38.05 2.04 -5.66
CA ASP A 72 36.89 2.90 -5.40
C ASP A 72 36.65 3.88 -6.57
N ILE A 73 35.73 3.56 -7.47
CA ILE A 73 34.56 4.43 -7.71
C ILE A 73 34.79 5.95 -7.62
N ASN A 74 34.59 6.38 -6.40
CA ASN A 74 34.29 7.73 -5.98
C ASN A 74 35.53 8.40 -5.41
N ASP A 75 36.57 7.62 -5.10
CA ASP A 75 37.89 8.05 -4.69
C ASP A 75 38.98 7.35 -5.51
N ARG A 76 39.08 7.77 -6.79
CA ARG A 76 40.04 7.20 -7.74
C ARG A 76 41.47 7.25 -7.18
N GLY A 77 42.08 6.07 -7.06
CA GLY A 77 43.39 5.85 -6.43
C GLY A 77 43.34 5.11 -5.09
N SER A 78 42.17 4.95 -4.48
CA SER A 78 41.96 4.07 -3.32
C SER A 78 41.68 2.65 -3.79
N VAL A 79 42.58 1.72 -3.47
CA VAL A 79 42.55 0.33 -3.92
C VAL A 79 42.59 -0.60 -2.72
N TYR A 80 41.71 -1.61 -2.71
CA TYR A 80 41.57 -2.57 -1.62
C TYR A 80 41.85 -3.99 -2.11
N GLU A 81 42.51 -4.80 -1.28
CA GLU A 81 42.76 -6.22 -1.57
C GLU A 81 41.57 -7.07 -1.09
N ILE A 82 41.01 -7.88 -1.99
CA ILE A 82 39.84 -8.74 -1.74
C ILE A 82 40.06 -10.18 -2.22
N TYR A 83 39.48 -11.17 -1.55
CA TYR A 83 39.61 -12.59 -1.91
C TYR A 83 38.50 -13.08 -2.85
N MET A 84 38.75 -13.06 -4.15
CA MET A 84 37.74 -13.36 -5.16
C MET A 84 38.02 -14.67 -5.90
N PRO A 85 37.01 -15.27 -6.56
CA PRO A 85 37.26 -16.31 -7.55
C PRO A 85 38.36 -15.91 -8.54
N LYS A 86 39.26 -16.84 -8.86
CA LYS A 86 40.45 -16.56 -9.70
C LYS A 86 40.11 -15.94 -11.05
N ASP A 87 38.99 -16.35 -11.63
CA ASP A 87 38.52 -15.95 -12.96
C ASP A 87 37.55 -14.75 -12.92
N VAL A 88 37.42 -14.05 -11.77
CA VAL A 88 36.55 -12.87 -11.67
C VAL A 88 37.04 -11.75 -12.58
N ASP A 89 36.11 -11.11 -13.27
CA ASP A 89 36.32 -9.85 -13.97
C ASP A 89 35.97 -8.69 -13.04
N ILE A 90 36.91 -7.77 -12.85
CA ILE A 90 36.74 -6.54 -12.06
C ILE A 90 36.75 -5.36 -13.02
N ILE A 91 35.66 -4.60 -13.05
CA ILE A 91 35.47 -3.45 -13.94
C ILE A 91 34.94 -2.30 -13.09
N ASP A 92 35.68 -1.18 -13.09
CA ASP A 92 35.28 0.06 -12.44
C ASP A 92 34.71 -0.19 -11.02
N GLY A 93 35.50 -0.76 -10.11
CA GLY A 93 35.09 -0.94 -8.71
C GLY A 93 33.96 -1.94 -8.43
N TYR A 94 33.56 -2.73 -9.42
CA TYR A 94 32.59 -3.81 -9.30
C TYR A 94 33.20 -5.12 -9.80
N ALA A 95 33.07 -6.17 -9.00
CA ALA A 95 33.47 -7.54 -9.34
C ALA A 95 32.22 -8.38 -9.57
N SER A 96 32.19 -9.21 -10.62
CA SER A 96 31.13 -10.22 -10.75
C SER A 96 31.59 -11.46 -11.50
N LEU A 97 31.06 -12.62 -11.09
CA LEU A 97 31.29 -13.90 -11.76
C LEU A 97 30.16 -14.87 -11.41
N SER A 98 29.70 -15.66 -12.39
CA SER A 98 28.81 -16.79 -12.12
C SER A 98 29.44 -18.09 -12.60
N GLN A 99 29.67 -19.03 -11.69
CA GLN A 99 30.28 -20.34 -11.96
C GLN A 99 29.86 -21.35 -10.90
N HIS A 100 29.82 -22.65 -11.25
CA HIS A 100 29.53 -23.74 -10.31
C HIS A 100 28.24 -23.53 -9.50
N GLY A 101 27.20 -22.97 -10.13
CA GLY A 101 25.94 -22.65 -9.46
C GLY A 101 25.99 -21.50 -8.47
N ILE A 102 27.09 -20.75 -8.40
CA ILE A 102 27.27 -19.61 -7.51
C ILE A 102 27.46 -18.33 -8.34
N SER A 103 26.70 -17.30 -8.02
CA SER A 103 26.91 -15.94 -8.50
C SER A 103 27.58 -15.11 -7.41
N TYR A 104 28.68 -14.47 -7.77
CA TYR A 104 29.45 -13.56 -6.93
C TYR A 104 29.27 -12.14 -7.43
N SER A 105 29.06 -11.21 -6.51
CA SER A 105 29.36 -9.81 -6.74
C SER A 105 30.03 -9.18 -5.53
N ALA A 106 30.91 -8.22 -5.76
CA ALA A 106 31.26 -7.27 -4.72
C ALA A 106 31.52 -5.88 -5.26
N ASP A 107 31.28 -4.91 -4.40
CA ASP A 107 31.50 -3.50 -4.64
C ASP A 107 31.92 -2.78 -3.36
N VAL A 108 32.57 -1.63 -3.55
CA VAL A 108 32.88 -0.73 -2.43
C VAL A 108 31.57 -0.12 -1.94
N TYR A 109 31.23 -0.39 -0.68
CA TYR A 109 29.92 -0.17 -0.10
C TYR A 109 29.88 0.96 0.91
N GLY A 110 28.89 1.85 0.74
CA GLY A 110 28.54 2.92 1.67
C GLY A 110 29.55 4.07 1.75
N TYR A 111 29.05 5.27 2.03
CA TYR A 111 29.86 6.46 2.34
C TYR A 111 29.51 6.92 3.75
N GLY A 112 30.51 7.31 4.54
CA GLY A 112 30.28 7.73 5.92
C GLY A 112 31.32 7.23 6.91
N GLU A 113 31.04 7.41 8.20
CA GLU A 113 31.76 6.73 9.28
C GLU A 113 31.32 5.25 9.38
N ALA A 114 32.05 4.43 10.16
CA ALA A 114 31.74 3.00 10.26
C ALA A 114 30.30 2.71 10.75
N GLU A 115 29.83 3.48 11.74
CA GLU A 115 28.46 3.36 12.28
C GLU A 115 27.37 3.56 11.21
N GLU A 116 27.54 4.52 10.30
CA GLU A 116 26.58 4.77 9.23
C GLU A 116 26.53 3.63 8.20
N ARG A 117 27.65 2.91 8.01
CA ARG A 117 27.69 1.72 7.12
C ARG A 117 27.03 0.51 7.74
N TYR A 118 27.23 0.30 9.04
CA TYR A 118 26.53 -0.77 9.75
C TYR A 118 25.03 -0.53 9.63
N ALA A 119 24.53 0.65 9.99
CA ALA A 119 23.11 1.00 9.85
C ALA A 119 22.58 0.76 8.43
N SER A 120 23.29 1.23 7.39
CA SER A 120 22.89 0.97 5.99
C SER A 120 22.84 -0.52 5.62
N PHE A 121 23.66 -1.36 6.25
CA PHE A 121 23.65 -2.80 6.04
C PHE A 121 22.49 -3.47 6.77
N GLU A 122 22.11 -2.97 7.95
CA GLU A 122 20.92 -3.42 8.68
C GLU A 122 19.64 -3.05 7.91
N ASP A 123 19.54 -1.80 7.44
CA ASP A 123 18.47 -1.31 6.56
C ASP A 123 18.29 -2.23 5.34
N HIS A 124 19.39 -2.76 4.79
CA HIS A 124 19.32 -3.65 3.65
C HIS A 124 18.60 -4.97 3.95
N LEU A 125 18.85 -5.56 5.12
CA LEU A 125 18.14 -6.76 5.57
C LEU A 125 16.66 -6.45 5.80
N THR A 126 16.35 -5.35 6.50
CA THR A 126 14.98 -4.92 6.81
C THR A 126 14.16 -4.68 5.55
N LEU A 127 14.71 -3.93 4.58
CA LEU A 127 14.06 -3.71 3.29
C LEU A 127 13.85 -5.02 2.53
N LYS A 128 14.84 -5.91 2.56
CA LYS A 128 14.74 -7.19 1.86
C LYS A 128 13.63 -8.07 2.43
N GLN A 129 13.49 -8.13 3.74
CA GLN A 129 12.35 -8.78 4.36
C GLN A 129 11.04 -8.11 4.00
N LYS A 130 10.94 -6.78 4.09
CA LYS A 130 9.72 -6.03 3.71
C LYS A 130 9.25 -6.37 2.29
N TYR A 131 10.15 -6.28 1.31
CA TYR A 131 9.83 -6.55 -0.10
C TYR A 131 9.61 -8.03 -0.43
N ALA A 132 10.13 -8.94 0.39
CA ALA A 132 9.90 -10.38 0.20
C ALA A 132 8.42 -10.78 0.36
N HIS A 133 7.62 -9.97 1.04
CA HIS A 133 6.24 -10.27 1.35
C HIS A 133 5.22 -9.53 0.47
N GLU A 134 5.68 -8.69 -0.46
CA GLU A 134 4.80 -7.99 -1.40
C GLU A 134 4.17 -8.94 -2.45
N ALA A 135 3.05 -8.50 -3.03
CA ALA A 135 2.27 -9.30 -3.97
C ALA A 135 3.02 -9.66 -5.28
N ASP A 136 3.92 -8.81 -5.76
CA ASP A 136 4.78 -9.05 -6.93
C ASP A 136 6.09 -9.78 -6.60
N SER A 137 6.37 -10.02 -5.32
CA SER A 137 7.54 -10.78 -4.92
C SER A 137 7.44 -12.21 -5.46
N ASP A 138 8.51 -12.69 -6.10
CA ASP A 138 8.63 -14.10 -6.51
C ASP A 138 8.75 -15.03 -5.27
N TYR A 139 9.06 -14.47 -4.11
CA TYR A 139 9.11 -15.17 -2.84
C TYR A 139 7.70 -15.49 -2.32
N ILE A 140 7.58 -16.71 -1.79
CA ILE A 140 6.40 -17.21 -1.08
C ILE A 140 6.71 -17.35 0.41
N ASP A 141 7.94 -17.76 0.71
CA ASP A 141 8.48 -17.97 2.04
C ASP A 141 9.93 -17.50 2.06
N VAL A 142 10.31 -16.78 3.11
CA VAL A 142 11.67 -16.26 3.30
C VAL A 142 12.13 -16.45 4.73
N ALA A 143 13.44 -16.55 4.90
CA ALA A 143 14.08 -16.63 6.20
C ALA A 143 15.48 -16.03 6.13
N ASP A 144 16.01 -15.66 7.30
CA ASP A 144 17.38 -15.17 7.42
C ASP A 144 17.97 -15.45 8.80
N THR A 145 19.28 -15.28 8.91
CA THR A 145 20.03 -15.52 10.14
C THR A 145 19.94 -14.40 11.18
N GLY A 146 19.37 -13.25 10.82
CA GLY A 146 19.74 -11.97 11.40
C GLY A 146 21.19 -11.61 11.09
N ILE A 147 21.62 -10.46 11.59
CA ILE A 147 22.98 -9.97 11.41
C ILE A 147 23.90 -10.67 12.41
N ILE A 148 24.99 -11.24 11.88
CA ILE A 148 26.03 -11.92 12.64
C ILE A 148 27.28 -11.05 12.63
N GLU A 149 27.80 -10.77 13.81
CA GLU A 149 29.06 -10.05 13.98
C GLU A 149 30.28 -10.97 13.77
N ASN A 150 31.26 -10.51 12.99
CA ASN A 150 32.54 -11.19 12.76
C ASN A 150 33.70 -10.21 12.95
N GLY A 151 33.96 -9.80 14.20
CA GLY A 151 34.89 -8.72 14.48
C GLY A 151 34.30 -7.37 14.03
N GLU A 152 34.98 -6.66 13.13
CA GLU A 152 34.45 -5.45 12.49
C GLU A 152 33.52 -5.79 11.30
N ASP A 153 33.58 -7.03 10.79
CA ASP A 153 32.74 -7.42 9.67
C ASP A 153 31.33 -7.79 10.14
N ARG A 154 30.35 -7.69 9.24
CA ARG A 154 28.95 -8.06 9.50
C ARG A 154 28.43 -8.91 8.35
N TYR A 155 27.61 -9.90 8.65
CA TYR A 155 27.00 -10.69 7.58
C TYR A 155 25.66 -11.27 7.98
N PHE A 156 24.84 -11.57 6.99
CA PHE A 156 23.64 -12.37 7.15
C PHE A 156 23.47 -13.31 5.97
N ILE A 157 22.75 -14.40 6.20
CA ILE A 157 22.33 -15.31 5.14
C ILE A 157 20.82 -15.15 4.98
N PHE A 158 20.38 -14.86 3.78
CA PHE A 158 18.98 -14.80 3.37
C PHE A 158 18.64 -16.03 2.54
N MET A 159 17.48 -16.60 2.78
CA MET A 159 16.93 -17.71 2.00
C MET A 159 15.56 -17.34 1.49
N GLY A 160 15.36 -17.56 0.20
CA GLY A 160 14.10 -17.34 -0.47
C GLY A 160 13.61 -18.61 -1.13
N LYS A 161 12.33 -18.90 -0.92
CA LYS A 161 11.61 -19.97 -1.60
C LYS A 161 10.46 -19.35 -2.36
N GLY A 162 10.34 -19.73 -3.63
CA GLY A 162 9.43 -19.06 -4.53
C GLY A 162 9.05 -19.90 -5.72
N VAL A 163 8.28 -19.28 -6.60
CA VAL A 163 7.89 -19.85 -7.89
C VAL A 163 8.20 -18.81 -8.95
N ASP A 164 8.98 -19.20 -9.96
CA ASP A 164 9.37 -18.31 -11.04
C ASP A 164 8.21 -18.02 -12.01
N TYR A 165 8.47 -17.19 -13.02
CA TYR A 165 7.49 -16.82 -14.04
C TYR A 165 6.90 -18.03 -14.80
N ASP A 166 7.68 -19.11 -14.96
CA ASP A 166 7.26 -20.34 -15.64
C ASP A 166 6.51 -21.31 -14.71
N GLY A 167 6.36 -20.97 -13.44
CA GLY A 167 5.70 -21.80 -12.43
C GLY A 167 6.62 -22.85 -11.80
N ALA A 168 7.94 -22.78 -12.02
CA ALA A 168 8.91 -23.66 -11.41
C ALA A 168 9.30 -23.17 -10.02
N SER A 169 9.25 -24.07 -9.04
CA SER A 169 9.72 -23.78 -7.68
C SER A 169 11.23 -23.54 -7.70
N PHE A 170 11.69 -22.51 -7.02
CA PHE A 170 13.11 -22.26 -6.81
C PHE A 170 13.42 -22.14 -5.32
N GLU A 171 14.64 -22.51 -4.96
CA GLU A 171 15.24 -22.20 -3.67
C GLU A 171 16.55 -21.46 -3.93
N LEU A 172 16.69 -20.35 -3.23
CA LEU A 172 17.76 -19.38 -3.38
C LEU A 172 18.38 -19.16 -2.01
N ARG A 173 19.71 -19.13 -1.95
CA ARG A 173 20.47 -18.84 -0.73
C ARG A 173 21.48 -17.75 -1.01
N GLU A 174 21.48 -16.71 -0.20
CA GLU A 174 22.30 -15.53 -0.44
C GLU A 174 23.04 -15.12 0.83
N LEU A 175 24.36 -15.02 0.73
CA LEU A 175 25.20 -14.40 1.75
C LEU A 175 25.38 -12.93 1.38
N TYR A 176 25.11 -12.06 2.35
CA TYR A 176 25.51 -10.66 2.34
C TYR A 176 26.60 -10.51 3.38
N TYR A 177 27.80 -10.11 2.96
CA TYR A 177 28.96 -9.97 3.83
C TYR A 177 29.58 -8.58 3.66
N LEU A 178 29.47 -7.75 4.68
CA LEU A 178 30.12 -6.45 4.77
C LEU A 178 31.51 -6.64 5.40
N GLU A 179 32.54 -6.53 4.57
CA GLU A 179 33.94 -6.57 4.97
C GLU A 179 34.46 -5.14 5.25
N MET A 180 34.90 -4.88 6.48
CA MET A 180 35.44 -3.59 6.89
C MET A 180 36.95 -3.53 6.71
N GLN A 181 37.38 -2.68 5.78
CA GLN A 181 38.79 -2.45 5.50
C GLN A 181 39.45 -1.62 6.61
N PRO A 182 40.76 -1.78 6.87
CA PRO A 182 41.49 -0.97 7.85
C PRO A 182 41.47 0.54 7.58
N SER A 183 41.21 0.96 6.34
CA SER A 183 41.00 2.36 5.95
C SER A 183 39.67 2.93 6.46
N GLY A 184 38.74 2.08 6.89
CA GLY A 184 37.35 2.39 7.21
C GLY A 184 36.39 2.18 6.03
N ALA A 185 36.86 1.79 4.83
CA ALA A 185 35.99 1.48 3.71
C ALA A 185 35.25 0.15 3.91
N GLY A 186 33.98 0.07 3.52
CA GLY A 186 33.22 -1.18 3.49
C GLY A 186 33.29 -1.81 2.11
N ILE A 187 33.35 -3.13 2.04
CA ILE A 187 33.19 -3.90 0.80
C ILE A 187 32.02 -4.85 1.01
N LEU A 188 30.95 -4.67 0.24
CA LEU A 188 29.80 -5.56 0.29
C LEU A 188 29.99 -6.71 -0.69
N TRP A 189 29.96 -7.91 -0.17
CA TRP A 189 29.93 -9.14 -0.94
C TRP A 189 28.51 -9.68 -0.96
N ILE A 190 28.05 -10.06 -2.14
CA ILE A 190 26.81 -10.79 -2.33
C ILE A 190 27.18 -12.10 -3.03
N VAL A 191 26.88 -13.20 -2.37
CA VAL A 191 27.11 -14.54 -2.90
C VAL A 191 25.79 -15.27 -2.94
N THR A 192 25.34 -15.59 -4.15
CA THR A 192 24.06 -16.24 -4.41
C THR A 192 24.29 -17.67 -4.89
N VAL A 193 23.74 -18.66 -4.19
CA VAL A 193 23.80 -20.08 -4.54
C VAL A 193 22.45 -20.51 -5.12
N TYR A 194 22.52 -21.11 -6.30
CA TYR A 194 21.38 -21.71 -6.98
C TYR A 194 21.51 -23.24 -6.93
N ASP A 195 20.68 -23.88 -6.10
CA ASP A 195 20.75 -25.32 -5.85
C ASP A 195 20.65 -26.15 -7.14
N ASP A 196 19.83 -25.72 -8.12
CA ASP A 196 19.64 -26.41 -9.41
C ASP A 196 20.87 -26.39 -10.33
N TYR A 197 21.80 -25.46 -10.11
CA TYR A 197 23.02 -25.30 -10.90
C TYR A 197 24.29 -25.70 -10.16
N ALA A 198 24.15 -26.19 -8.92
CA ALA A 198 25.28 -26.67 -8.13
C ALA A 198 25.92 -27.94 -8.75
N ASP A 199 27.25 -28.02 -8.66
CA ASP A 199 28.06 -29.13 -9.13
C ASP A 199 29.09 -29.58 -8.07
N GLU A 200 30.03 -30.45 -8.45
CA GLU A 200 31.02 -31.03 -7.53
C GLU A 200 32.01 -30.00 -6.95
N ASP A 201 32.12 -28.81 -7.55
CA ASP A 201 33.02 -27.74 -7.15
C ASP A 201 32.32 -26.67 -6.28
N THR A 202 30.98 -26.66 -6.23
CA THR A 202 30.18 -25.69 -5.46
C THR A 202 30.50 -25.68 -3.96
N GLU A 203 30.36 -26.83 -3.29
CA GLU A 203 30.63 -26.94 -1.84
C GLU A 203 32.11 -26.66 -1.48
N PRO A 204 33.11 -27.21 -2.21
CA PRO A 204 34.51 -26.86 -1.98
C PRO A 204 34.80 -25.36 -2.08
N LEU A 205 34.16 -24.65 -3.01
CA LEU A 205 34.31 -23.21 -3.16
C LEU A 205 33.72 -22.48 -1.93
N ILE A 206 32.52 -22.86 -1.49
CA ILE A 206 31.88 -22.29 -0.28
C ILE A 206 32.77 -22.54 0.95
N ASP A 207 33.37 -23.72 1.10
CA ASP A 207 34.29 -24.04 2.18
C ASP A 207 35.55 -23.17 2.16
N GLU A 208 36.11 -22.87 0.97
CA GLU A 208 37.23 -21.94 0.83
C GLU A 208 36.83 -20.51 1.21
N LEU A 209 35.63 -20.05 0.83
CA LEU A 209 35.11 -18.74 1.22
C LEU A 209 34.93 -18.64 2.73
N ALA A 210 34.32 -19.66 3.35
CA ALA A 210 34.15 -19.77 4.79
C ALA A 210 35.50 -19.73 5.52
N ALA A 211 36.50 -20.48 5.05
CA ALA A 211 37.84 -20.50 5.61
C ALA A 211 38.56 -19.14 5.45
N CYS A 212 38.36 -18.47 4.31
CA CYS A 212 38.97 -17.19 4.00
C CYS A 212 38.54 -16.09 4.98
N HIS A 213 37.23 -15.99 5.24
CA HIS A 213 36.65 -14.97 6.10
C HIS A 213 36.43 -15.44 7.55
N SER A 214 36.78 -16.69 7.86
CA SER A 214 36.56 -17.32 9.18
C SER A 214 35.10 -17.31 9.64
N ILE A 215 34.16 -17.50 8.70
CA ILE A 215 32.71 -17.49 8.92
C ILE A 215 32.08 -18.87 8.71
N ASN A 216 30.88 -19.08 9.24
CA ASN A 216 30.10 -20.29 8.99
C ASN A 216 29.14 -20.06 7.81
N LEU A 217 29.30 -20.85 6.74
CA LEU A 217 28.45 -20.84 5.54
C LEU A 217 27.72 -22.16 5.30
N ASP A 218 27.54 -23.00 6.32
CA ASP A 218 26.85 -24.28 6.14
C ASP A 218 25.40 -24.12 5.63
N LEU A 219 24.74 -23.00 5.96
CA LEU A 219 23.37 -22.68 5.52
C LEU A 219 23.25 -22.22 4.07
N ILE A 220 24.35 -21.83 3.42
CA ILE A 220 24.32 -21.45 2.00
C ILE A 220 24.61 -22.65 1.08
N LYS A 221 25.01 -23.80 1.65
CA LYS A 221 25.31 -25.00 0.87
C LYS A 221 24.02 -25.57 0.25
N PRO A 222 24.10 -26.11 -0.98
CA PRO A 222 22.95 -26.72 -1.64
C PRO A 222 22.29 -27.81 -0.79
N GLY A 223 20.97 -27.81 -0.71
CA GLY A 223 20.19 -28.78 0.05
C GLY A 223 20.31 -28.67 1.58
N SER A 224 20.94 -27.62 2.11
CA SER A 224 20.93 -27.36 3.55
C SER A 224 19.51 -27.00 4.01
N THR A 225 19.04 -27.68 5.06
CA THR A 225 17.73 -27.38 5.64
C THR A 225 17.86 -26.23 6.62
N TRP A 226 17.05 -25.20 6.43
CA TRP A 226 16.80 -24.22 7.48
C TRP A 226 15.86 -24.81 8.53
N GLU A 227 16.34 -24.97 9.76
CA GLU A 227 15.46 -25.07 10.91
C GLU A 227 15.06 -23.64 11.28
N VAL A 228 13.75 -23.35 11.23
CA VAL A 228 13.20 -22.12 11.79
C VAL A 228 13.73 -22.02 13.22
N SER A 229 14.40 -20.93 13.57
CA SER A 229 14.70 -20.64 14.98
C SER A 229 13.42 -20.81 15.78
N GLU A 230 13.33 -21.85 16.62
CA GLU A 230 12.11 -22.13 17.40
C GLU A 230 11.73 -20.94 18.30
N ASP A 231 12.69 -20.05 18.57
CA ASP A 231 12.51 -18.86 19.38
C ASP A 231 12.38 -17.61 18.48
N GLN A 232 11.15 -17.27 18.09
CA GLN A 232 10.78 -16.00 17.44
C GLN A 232 10.41 -14.92 18.47
N ASP A 233 10.03 -15.33 19.67
CA ASP A 233 9.49 -14.49 20.75
C ASP A 233 10.56 -13.71 21.54
N THR A 234 11.83 -14.10 21.42
CA THR A 234 12.92 -13.41 22.10
C THR A 234 13.29 -12.11 21.39
N TYR A 235 12.73 -11.00 21.88
CA TYR A 235 13.14 -9.65 21.52
C TYR A 235 14.43 -9.23 22.24
N GLN A 236 15.35 -8.65 21.48
CA GLN A 236 16.54 -7.97 22.00
C GLN A 236 16.76 -6.67 21.20
N ALA A 237 16.77 -5.53 21.88
CA ALA A 237 17.04 -4.24 21.24
C ALA A 237 18.50 -4.17 20.75
N GLY A 238 18.72 -3.63 19.54
CA GLY A 238 20.04 -3.31 19.02
C GLY A 238 20.71 -2.18 19.80
N GLU A 239 22.03 -2.04 19.66
CA GLU A 239 22.79 -1.01 20.35
C GLU A 239 22.56 0.36 19.68
N GLY A 240 21.70 1.19 20.28
CA GLY A 240 21.36 2.52 19.77
C GLY A 240 19.88 2.66 19.37
N ASP A 241 19.20 1.53 19.20
CA ASP A 241 17.78 1.46 18.85
C ASP A 241 16.89 1.90 20.00
N LYS A 242 15.66 2.28 19.64
CA LYS A 242 14.62 2.45 20.64
C LYS A 242 14.13 1.08 21.13
N VAL A 243 14.01 0.96 22.44
CA VAL A 243 13.59 -0.28 23.11
C VAL A 243 12.07 -0.41 23.06
N LEU A 244 11.56 -1.59 22.72
CA LEU A 244 10.15 -1.96 22.95
C LEU A 244 9.94 -2.30 24.43
N GLU A 245 9.24 -1.41 25.12
CA GLU A 245 8.85 -1.59 26.52
C GLU A 245 7.69 -2.60 26.64
N ASP A 246 7.70 -3.41 27.70
CA ASP A 246 6.62 -4.36 27.98
C ASP A 246 5.28 -3.63 28.24
N LEU A 247 4.20 -4.21 27.73
CA LEU A 247 2.84 -3.69 27.87
C LEU A 247 1.98 -4.62 28.73
N GLU A 248 1.34 -4.08 29.78
CA GLU A 248 0.39 -4.86 30.57
C GLU A 248 -0.84 -5.22 29.74
N GLY A 249 -1.20 -6.50 29.73
CA GLY A 249 -2.33 -7.02 28.93
C GLY A 249 -1.95 -7.51 27.53
N TYR A 250 -0.69 -7.38 27.14
CA TYR A 250 -0.14 -7.86 25.87
C TYR A 250 0.96 -8.89 26.12
N GLN A 251 0.91 -10.02 25.40
CA GLN A 251 1.95 -11.05 25.44
C GLN A 251 3.03 -10.76 24.39
N TYR A 252 2.63 -10.33 23.20
CA TYR A 252 3.50 -10.19 22.04
C TYR A 252 3.78 -8.74 21.68
N MET A 253 2.99 -7.77 22.12
CA MET A 253 3.21 -6.35 21.79
C MET A 253 4.13 -5.63 22.79
N GLY A 254 4.86 -4.64 22.28
CA GLY A 254 5.65 -3.69 23.07
C GLY A 254 5.41 -2.26 22.62
N LEU A 255 5.81 -1.30 23.45
CA LEU A 255 5.62 0.13 23.22
C LEU A 255 6.96 0.83 22.93
N THR A 256 6.96 1.66 21.91
CA THR A 256 8.07 2.56 21.56
C THR A 256 7.52 3.88 21.04
N SER A 257 8.38 4.75 20.50
CA SER A 257 7.99 5.89 19.69
C SER A 257 8.80 5.97 18.41
N ILE A 258 8.25 6.53 17.35
CA ILE A 258 8.97 6.91 16.13
C ILE A 258 8.66 8.38 15.80
N SER A 259 9.46 9.01 14.94
CA SER A 259 9.28 10.41 14.56
C SER A 259 9.48 10.59 13.06
N ASP A 260 8.94 11.66 12.47
CA ASP A 260 9.27 11.98 11.09
C ASP A 260 10.78 12.30 10.92
N TYR A 261 11.23 12.39 9.67
CA TYR A 261 12.64 12.61 9.35
C TYR A 261 13.21 13.92 9.95
N TYR A 262 12.41 14.96 10.10
CA TYR A 262 12.82 16.26 10.64
C TYR A 262 12.55 16.42 12.14
N ARG A 263 11.91 15.43 12.79
CA ARG A 263 11.53 15.43 14.22
C ARG A 263 10.56 16.55 14.57
N GLU A 264 9.69 16.90 13.64
CA GLU A 264 8.59 17.81 13.81
C GLU A 264 7.39 17.12 14.48
N ALA A 265 7.18 15.82 14.21
CA ALA A 265 6.18 14.97 14.82
C ALA A 265 6.79 13.71 15.44
N GLU A 266 6.37 13.38 16.65
CA GLU A 266 6.69 12.13 17.35
C GLU A 266 5.38 11.38 17.63
N CYS A 267 5.37 10.07 17.38
CA CYS A 267 4.22 9.21 17.53
C CYS A 267 4.59 8.01 18.41
N ASN A 268 3.75 7.71 19.40
CA ASN A 268 3.86 6.43 20.12
C ASN A 268 3.50 5.29 19.16
N LEU A 269 4.13 4.13 19.31
CA LEU A 269 3.92 2.98 18.44
C LEU A 269 3.86 1.70 19.26
N MET A 270 2.82 0.88 19.02
CA MET A 270 2.72 -0.47 19.56
C MET A 270 3.11 -1.47 18.48
N LEU A 271 4.18 -2.23 18.68
CA LEU A 271 4.73 -3.14 17.68
C LEU A 271 4.91 -4.55 18.28
N PRO A 272 4.77 -5.64 17.50
CA PRO A 272 5.13 -6.96 17.98
C PRO A 272 6.61 -7.01 18.41
N LYS A 273 6.88 -7.72 19.51
CA LYS A 273 8.20 -7.93 20.10
C LYS A 273 8.81 -9.18 19.49
N ALA A 274 9.27 -9.06 18.26
CA ALA A 274 9.94 -10.13 17.56
C ALA A 274 11.45 -10.14 17.80
N ARG A 275 12.09 -11.28 17.59
CA ARG A 275 13.54 -11.33 17.33
C ARG A 275 13.95 -10.42 16.16
N ILE A 276 13.08 -10.32 15.14
CA ILE A 276 13.31 -9.52 13.93
C ILE A 276 12.48 -8.23 14.01
N ALA A 277 12.66 -7.51 15.12
CA ALA A 277 12.12 -6.17 15.28
C ALA A 277 13.26 -5.17 15.12
N ASP A 278 13.10 -4.25 14.16
CA ASP A 278 14.04 -3.18 13.86
C ASP A 278 13.30 -1.85 14.02
N ILE A 279 13.86 -0.97 14.85
CA ILE A 279 13.21 0.29 15.22
C ILE A 279 14.26 1.37 15.16
N ASP A 280 14.30 2.02 14.00
CA ASP A 280 15.08 3.21 13.83
C ASP A 280 14.29 4.43 14.34
N ARG A 281 14.74 5.62 13.96
CA ARG A 281 14.09 6.87 14.36
C ARG A 281 12.77 7.14 13.62
N THR A 282 12.68 6.73 12.36
CA THR A 282 11.67 7.15 11.36
C THR A 282 10.72 6.06 10.89
N ASN A 283 11.11 4.83 11.09
CA ASN A 283 10.57 3.59 10.62
C ASN A 283 10.60 2.60 11.79
N ALA A 284 9.62 1.72 11.82
CA ALA A 284 9.69 0.52 12.61
C ALA A 284 9.19 -0.66 11.81
N TYR A 285 9.81 -1.80 12.04
CA TYR A 285 9.53 -3.05 11.36
C TYR A 285 9.53 -4.18 12.38
N SER A 286 8.61 -5.12 12.26
CA SER A 286 8.62 -6.37 13.02
C SER A 286 7.99 -7.50 12.24
N PHE A 287 8.59 -8.69 12.33
CA PHE A 287 8.04 -9.93 11.80
C PHE A 287 7.94 -11.01 12.88
N LEU A 288 6.71 -11.44 13.20
CA LEU A 288 6.43 -12.42 14.26
C LEU A 288 5.31 -13.38 13.84
N HIS A 289 5.56 -14.69 13.86
CA HIS A 289 4.54 -15.72 13.65
C HIS A 289 3.70 -15.53 12.36
N GLY A 290 4.35 -15.16 11.25
CA GLY A 290 3.68 -14.92 9.96
C GLY A 290 2.92 -13.59 9.86
N VAL A 291 3.09 -12.70 10.86
CA VAL A 291 2.55 -11.34 10.90
C VAL A 291 3.70 -10.35 10.77
N LEU A 292 3.70 -9.61 9.67
CA LEU A 292 4.63 -8.52 9.43
C LEU A 292 3.92 -7.20 9.72
N VAL A 293 4.59 -6.31 10.45
CA VAL A 293 4.13 -4.95 10.71
C VAL A 293 5.24 -3.97 10.32
N SER A 294 4.92 -3.01 9.46
CA SER A 294 5.77 -1.86 9.13
C SER A 294 5.03 -0.59 9.55
N ALA A 295 5.76 0.36 10.12
CA ALA A 295 5.22 1.62 10.57
C ALA A 295 6.15 2.77 10.20
N ASP A 296 5.60 3.83 9.61
CA ASP A 296 6.36 5.01 9.21
C ASP A 296 5.57 6.28 9.62
N VAL A 297 6.26 7.35 10.03
CA VAL A 297 5.63 8.66 10.24
C VAL A 297 5.81 9.50 8.98
N GLU A 298 4.71 9.77 8.31
CA GLU A 298 4.66 10.41 6.99
C GLU A 298 4.00 11.78 7.03
N GLU A 299 4.38 12.64 6.08
CA GLU A 299 3.83 13.98 5.91
C GLU A 299 2.68 13.95 4.88
N ILE A 300 1.60 14.66 5.19
CA ILE A 300 0.51 14.95 4.26
C ILE A 300 0.97 16.07 3.32
N TYR A 301 1.38 15.71 2.10
CA TYR A 301 2.00 16.67 1.18
C TYR A 301 1.01 17.69 0.59
N SER A 302 1.28 18.99 0.80
CA SER A 302 0.81 20.10 -0.05
C SER A 302 -0.67 20.07 -0.49
N GLY A 303 -1.58 19.87 0.46
CA GLY A 303 -3.03 19.87 0.21
C GLY A 303 -3.61 18.54 -0.27
N SER A 304 -2.82 17.45 -0.26
CA SER A 304 -3.34 16.09 -0.29
C SER A 304 -4.20 15.83 0.95
N ALA A 305 -5.26 15.02 0.80
CA ALA A 305 -6.00 14.49 1.94
C ALA A 305 -5.47 13.09 2.29
N LEU A 306 -5.51 12.71 3.58
CA LEU A 306 -5.07 11.38 4.04
C LEU A 306 -5.67 10.22 3.23
N VAL A 307 -6.95 10.35 2.84
CA VAL A 307 -7.64 9.38 1.96
C VAL A 307 -6.97 9.23 0.60
N THR A 308 -6.43 10.30 0.04
CA THR A 308 -5.77 10.29 -1.27
C THR A 308 -4.45 9.54 -1.18
N GLU A 309 -3.71 9.75 -0.09
CA GLU A 309 -2.47 9.00 0.20
C GLU A 309 -2.76 7.51 0.37
N MET A 310 -3.73 7.14 1.23
CA MET A 310 -4.12 5.73 1.40
C MET A 310 -4.60 5.10 0.09
N LYS A 311 -5.43 5.82 -0.67
CA LYS A 311 -5.94 5.35 -1.96
C LYS A 311 -4.82 5.07 -2.95
N SER A 312 -3.84 5.96 -3.04
CA SER A 312 -2.70 5.78 -3.95
C SER A 312 -1.93 4.51 -3.63
N THR A 313 -1.58 4.29 -2.36
CA THR A 313 -0.90 3.06 -1.91
C THR A 313 -1.75 1.81 -2.18
N ALA A 314 -3.03 1.87 -1.86
CA ALA A 314 -3.94 0.75 -2.03
C ALA A 314 -4.20 0.37 -3.50
N ASP A 315 -4.35 1.36 -4.38
CA ASP A 315 -4.53 1.13 -5.81
C ASP A 315 -3.27 0.46 -6.39
N ILE A 316 -2.06 0.87 -5.99
CA ILE A 316 -0.81 0.20 -6.41
C ILE A 316 -0.81 -1.26 -5.97
N LYS A 317 -0.99 -1.53 -4.67
CA LYS A 317 -0.97 -2.91 -4.13
C LYS A 317 -2.06 -3.79 -4.75
N TYR A 318 -3.27 -3.25 -4.92
CA TYR A 318 -4.38 -3.98 -5.52
C TYR A 318 -4.12 -4.31 -6.99
N GLU A 319 -3.66 -3.35 -7.79
CA GLU A 319 -3.35 -3.56 -9.20
C GLU A 319 -2.18 -4.53 -9.37
N THR A 320 -1.16 -4.46 -8.51
CA THR A 320 -0.06 -5.41 -8.49
C THR A 320 -0.57 -6.84 -8.26
N ALA A 321 -1.38 -7.06 -7.22
CA ALA A 321 -1.97 -8.37 -6.95
C ALA A 321 -2.90 -8.85 -8.09
N LEU A 322 -3.70 -7.95 -8.66
CA LEU A 322 -4.66 -8.25 -9.72
C LEU A 322 -3.99 -8.70 -11.02
N HIS A 323 -2.82 -8.14 -11.34
CA HIS A 323 -2.08 -8.45 -12.57
C HIS A 323 -1.19 -9.70 -12.45
N ASN A 324 -0.86 -10.15 -11.24
CA ASN A 324 -0.08 -11.37 -10.99
C ASN A 324 -0.94 -12.65 -11.08
N THR A 325 -1.53 -12.90 -12.25
CA THR A 325 -2.47 -14.03 -12.45
C THR A 325 -1.81 -15.43 -12.48
N SER A 326 -0.48 -15.52 -12.53
CA SER A 326 0.25 -16.80 -12.52
C SER A 326 0.28 -17.43 -11.14
N THR A 327 0.42 -16.61 -10.08
CA THR A 327 0.59 -17.08 -8.69
C THR A 327 -0.50 -16.59 -7.75
N ILE A 328 -1.29 -15.58 -8.13
CA ILE A 328 -2.34 -14.98 -7.29
C ILE A 328 -3.73 -15.19 -7.90
N ARG A 329 -4.74 -15.41 -7.03
CA ARG A 329 -6.15 -15.44 -7.38
C ARG A 329 -7.03 -14.85 -6.27
N ASN A 330 -8.32 -14.71 -6.56
CA ASN A 330 -9.35 -14.25 -5.60
C ASN A 330 -9.02 -12.90 -4.94
N VAL A 331 -8.42 -11.97 -5.71
CA VAL A 331 -8.07 -10.63 -5.22
C VAL A 331 -9.32 -9.83 -4.90
N GLN A 332 -9.37 -9.29 -3.69
CA GLN A 332 -10.43 -8.42 -3.20
C GLN A 332 -9.81 -7.23 -2.46
N ARG A 333 -10.53 -6.12 -2.46
CA ARG A 333 -10.21 -4.95 -1.63
C ARG A 333 -11.43 -4.56 -0.81
N SER A 334 -11.22 -4.21 0.45
CA SER A 334 -12.25 -3.59 1.28
C SER A 334 -12.47 -2.14 0.86
N ALA A 335 -13.54 -1.52 1.36
CA ALA A 335 -13.57 -0.06 1.37
C ALA A 335 -12.56 0.48 2.39
N MET A 336 -12.23 1.76 2.23
CA MET A 336 -11.61 2.53 3.31
C MET A 336 -12.66 2.77 4.39
N MET A 337 -12.37 2.30 5.59
CA MET A 337 -13.23 2.37 6.76
C MET A 337 -12.60 3.30 7.79
N PRO A 338 -13.39 3.98 8.64
CA PRO A 338 -12.83 4.66 9.80
C PRO A 338 -12.20 3.64 10.76
N VAL A 339 -11.22 4.10 11.55
CA VAL A 339 -10.64 3.32 12.65
C VAL A 339 -11.36 3.67 13.96
N PRO A 340 -12.01 2.71 14.64
CA PRO A 340 -12.62 2.90 15.94
C PRO A 340 -11.69 3.59 16.95
N GLY A 341 -12.17 4.63 17.62
CA GLY A 341 -11.43 5.35 18.66
C GLY A 341 -10.50 6.46 18.16
N PHE A 342 -10.35 6.63 16.84
CA PHE A 342 -9.54 7.71 16.26
C PHE A 342 -10.38 8.68 15.45
N GLU A 343 -9.97 9.95 15.46
CA GLU A 343 -10.54 10.97 14.59
C GLU A 343 -9.85 10.95 13.23
N ASN A 344 -10.62 10.88 12.14
CA ASN A 344 -10.14 10.94 10.75
C ASN A 344 -9.12 9.86 10.34
N ALA A 345 -8.88 8.85 11.18
CA ALA A 345 -8.06 7.70 10.81
C ALA A 345 -8.82 6.77 9.86
N LEU A 346 -8.08 6.18 8.94
CA LEU A 346 -8.60 5.31 7.89
C LEU A 346 -7.91 3.94 7.95
N GLN A 347 -8.65 2.90 7.62
CA GLN A 347 -8.11 1.56 7.43
C GLN A 347 -8.70 0.91 6.17
N MET A 348 -7.96 0.01 5.54
CA MET A 348 -8.46 -0.88 4.51
C MET A 348 -7.62 -2.15 4.40
N ALA A 349 -8.11 -3.13 3.67
CA ALA A 349 -7.38 -4.36 3.41
C ALA A 349 -7.53 -4.84 1.97
N ILE A 350 -6.46 -5.44 1.46
CA ILE A 350 -6.42 -6.18 0.21
C ILE A 350 -6.19 -7.64 0.57
N SER A 351 -7.13 -8.50 0.20
CA SER A 351 -7.06 -9.94 0.48
C SER A 351 -7.00 -10.74 -0.81
N TYR A 352 -6.15 -11.75 -0.85
CA TYR A 352 -6.00 -12.62 -2.00
C TYR A 352 -5.50 -14.00 -1.56
N GLU A 353 -5.44 -14.94 -2.50
CA GLU A 353 -4.78 -16.23 -2.28
C GLU A 353 -3.55 -16.31 -3.18
N LYS A 354 -2.39 -16.64 -2.60
CA LYS A 354 -1.13 -16.84 -3.32
C LYS A 354 -0.78 -18.33 -3.32
N LYS A 355 -0.30 -18.84 -4.44
CA LYS A 355 0.13 -20.23 -4.58
C LYS A 355 1.26 -20.52 -3.59
N GLY A 356 1.13 -21.61 -2.84
CA GLY A 356 2.14 -22.06 -1.89
C GLY A 356 3.38 -22.62 -2.57
N TYR A 357 4.49 -22.66 -1.83
CA TYR A 357 5.76 -23.19 -2.35
C TYR A 357 5.79 -24.73 -2.28
N GLN A 358 5.33 -25.30 -1.16
CA GLN A 358 5.42 -26.73 -0.89
C GLN A 358 4.29 -27.55 -1.52
N SER A 359 3.24 -26.89 -2.03
CA SER A 359 2.06 -27.55 -2.58
C SER A 359 1.37 -26.71 -3.67
N ASP A 360 0.47 -27.34 -4.44
CA ASP A 360 -0.42 -26.63 -5.36
C ASP A 360 -1.58 -25.90 -4.64
N GLU A 361 -1.53 -25.81 -3.30
CA GLU A 361 -2.51 -25.07 -2.51
C GLU A 361 -2.33 -23.56 -2.69
N TYR A 362 -3.43 -22.83 -2.53
CA TYR A 362 -3.44 -21.38 -2.55
C TYR A 362 -3.81 -20.91 -1.15
N LEU A 363 -2.85 -20.26 -0.48
CA LEU A 363 -3.00 -19.85 0.91
C LEU A 363 -3.43 -18.40 1.00
N PRO A 364 -4.27 -18.04 2.01
CA PRO A 364 -4.68 -16.66 2.22
C PRO A 364 -3.50 -15.72 2.47
N ARG A 365 -3.64 -14.51 1.95
CA ARG A 365 -2.80 -13.34 2.17
C ARG A 365 -3.68 -12.13 2.41
N VAL A 366 -3.27 -11.27 3.35
CA VAL A 366 -3.93 -10.00 3.64
C VAL A 366 -2.86 -8.92 3.76
N GLU A 367 -3.05 -7.83 3.04
CA GLU A 367 -2.30 -6.58 3.20
C GLU A 367 -3.27 -5.51 3.73
N ALA A 368 -3.14 -5.18 5.02
CA ALA A 368 -3.95 -4.17 5.69
C ALA A 368 -3.17 -2.87 5.85
N LEU A 369 -3.83 -1.75 5.56
CA LEU A 369 -3.31 -0.40 5.72
C LEU A 369 -4.13 0.28 6.82
N CYS A 370 -3.48 0.96 7.76
CA CYS A 370 -4.11 1.73 8.82
C CYS A 370 -3.37 3.06 8.97
N TYR A 371 -3.98 4.16 8.53
CA TYR A 371 -3.38 5.49 8.57
C TYR A 371 -4.05 6.32 9.65
N ILE A 372 -3.26 6.77 10.62
CA ILE A 372 -3.74 7.47 11.82
C ILE A 372 -3.15 8.87 11.85
N PRO A 373 -3.95 9.94 11.73
CA PRO A 373 -3.46 11.31 11.89
C PRO A 373 -2.76 11.51 13.24
N ILE A 374 -1.60 12.14 13.20
CA ILE A 374 -0.89 12.64 14.39
C ILE A 374 -1.32 14.09 14.61
N ASP A 375 -1.35 14.88 13.54
CA ASP A 375 -1.89 16.24 13.46
C ASP A 375 -2.35 16.54 12.01
N ASP A 376 -2.56 17.82 11.69
CA ASP A 376 -2.99 18.25 10.34
C ASP A 376 -1.90 18.03 9.26
N THR A 377 -0.64 17.82 9.65
CA THR A 377 0.52 17.69 8.76
C THR A 377 1.07 16.27 8.70
N PHE A 378 0.98 15.50 9.79
CA PHE A 378 1.61 14.19 9.89
C PHE A 378 0.63 13.09 10.22
N TYR A 379 0.92 11.88 9.75
CA TYR A 379 0.18 10.68 10.07
C TYR A 379 1.11 9.49 10.28
N LEU A 380 0.67 8.54 11.09
CA LEU A 380 1.27 7.23 11.19
C LEU A 380 0.72 6.35 10.07
N ALA A 381 1.59 5.87 9.19
CA ALA A 381 1.29 4.87 8.17
C ALA A 381 1.64 3.47 8.71
N LEU A 382 0.63 2.69 9.10
CA LEU A 382 0.80 1.31 9.55
C LEU A 382 0.41 0.34 8.43
N GLU A 383 1.34 -0.51 8.01
CA GLU A 383 1.09 -1.62 7.08
C GLU A 383 1.24 -2.95 7.81
N ILE A 384 0.26 -3.83 7.64
CA ILE A 384 0.23 -5.17 8.24
C ILE A 384 0.06 -6.19 7.14
N PHE A 385 0.98 -7.14 7.05
CA PHE A 385 0.90 -8.27 6.14
C PHE A 385 0.71 -9.58 6.90
N LEU A 386 -0.26 -10.38 6.47
CA LEU A 386 -0.58 -11.68 7.03
C LEU A 386 -0.29 -12.79 6.01
N SER A 387 0.55 -13.75 6.41
CA SER A 387 0.87 -14.94 5.62
C SER A 387 0.47 -16.23 6.32
N TYR A 388 -0.52 -16.93 5.75
CA TYR A 388 -0.94 -18.24 6.25
C TYR A 388 0.04 -19.38 5.91
N GLU A 389 1.07 -19.15 5.08
CA GLU A 389 2.13 -20.15 4.86
C GLU A 389 3.01 -20.29 6.10
N GLN A 390 3.20 -19.18 6.82
CA GLN A 390 4.01 -19.10 8.03
C GLN A 390 3.13 -19.07 9.29
N LYS A 391 1.86 -19.49 9.17
CA LYS A 391 0.93 -19.57 10.31
C LYS A 391 1.35 -20.69 11.25
N ASP A 392 1.42 -20.36 12.53
CA ASP A 392 1.64 -21.31 13.62
C ASP A 392 0.58 -21.13 14.73
N ALA A 393 0.83 -21.75 15.89
CA ALA A 393 -0.10 -21.71 17.01
C ALA A 393 -0.24 -20.33 17.68
N ALA A 394 0.70 -19.41 17.44
CA ALA A 394 0.75 -18.08 18.04
C ALA A 394 0.26 -16.96 17.10
N THR A 395 0.24 -17.18 15.77
CA THR A 395 -0.25 -16.22 14.77
C THR A 395 -1.59 -15.58 15.14
N ASP A 396 -2.59 -16.38 15.50
CA ASP A 396 -3.93 -15.87 15.81
C ASP A 396 -3.93 -15.00 17.09
N ALA A 397 -3.00 -15.22 18.02
CA ALA A 397 -2.86 -14.39 19.23
C ALA A 397 -2.24 -13.03 18.90
N VAL A 398 -1.20 -13.01 18.04
CA VAL A 398 -0.58 -11.76 17.54
C VAL A 398 -1.62 -10.90 16.81
N ILE A 399 -2.44 -11.51 15.95
CA ILE A 399 -3.51 -10.80 15.22
C ILE A 399 -4.50 -10.16 16.20
N ARG A 400 -4.96 -10.90 17.23
CA ARG A 400 -5.89 -10.35 18.24
C ARG A 400 -5.31 -9.18 19.03
N GLU A 401 -4.02 -9.24 19.35
CA GLU A 401 -3.33 -8.14 20.03
C GLU A 401 -3.23 -6.90 19.13
N LEU A 402 -2.96 -7.05 17.83
CA LEU A 402 -2.99 -5.95 16.87
C LEU A 402 -4.39 -5.34 16.71
N GLU A 403 -5.42 -6.17 16.58
CA GLU A 403 -6.82 -5.71 16.53
C GLU A 403 -7.19 -4.93 17.80
N THR A 404 -6.75 -5.40 18.97
CA THR A 404 -6.99 -4.71 20.25
C THR A 404 -6.22 -3.39 20.33
N ALA A 405 -4.95 -3.37 19.92
CA ALA A 405 -4.09 -2.19 19.98
C ALA A 405 -4.56 -1.07 19.05
N TYR A 406 -5.01 -1.42 17.84
CA TYR A 406 -5.31 -0.46 16.77
C TYR A 406 -6.80 -0.29 16.45
N GLY A 407 -7.68 -1.14 16.97
CA GLY A 407 -9.13 -1.08 16.67
C GLY A 407 -9.50 -1.59 15.28
N ILE A 408 -8.60 -2.32 14.61
CA ILE A 408 -8.81 -2.90 13.28
C ILE A 408 -9.46 -4.30 13.38
N ASP A 409 -10.04 -4.81 12.28
CA ASP A 409 -10.63 -6.16 12.19
C ASP A 409 -9.96 -6.94 11.06
N LEU A 410 -8.84 -7.60 11.39
CA LEU A 410 -8.00 -8.35 10.47
C LEU A 410 -8.60 -9.73 10.16
N PHE A 411 -9.23 -10.38 11.13
CA PHE A 411 -9.83 -11.70 10.93
C PHE A 411 -10.97 -11.69 9.92
N LYS A 412 -11.70 -10.57 9.79
CA LYS A 412 -12.71 -10.38 8.74
C LYS A 412 -12.19 -10.60 7.33
N TYR A 413 -10.90 -10.33 7.08
CA TYR A 413 -10.29 -10.48 5.76
C TYR A 413 -9.60 -11.85 5.58
N CYS A 414 -9.52 -12.63 6.66
CA CYS A 414 -9.02 -14.00 6.61
C CYS A 414 -10.18 -14.95 6.25
N ASN A 415 -10.04 -15.73 5.16
CA ASN A 415 -11.06 -16.64 4.66
C ASN A 415 -11.67 -17.54 5.77
N GLU A 416 -13.01 -17.66 5.81
CA GLU A 416 -13.78 -18.45 6.80
C GLU A 416 -13.32 -19.92 6.91
N GLN A 417 -12.71 -20.49 5.86
CA GLN A 417 -12.21 -21.87 5.87
C GLN A 417 -10.95 -22.09 6.72
N TYR A 418 -10.21 -21.03 7.08
CA TYR A 418 -8.99 -21.11 7.89
C TYR A 418 -9.19 -20.60 9.33
N GLN A 419 -10.44 -20.26 9.68
CA GLN A 419 -10.87 -19.89 11.02
C GLN A 419 -11.23 -21.11 11.89
N THR A 420 -10.40 -22.17 11.95
CA THR A 420 -10.52 -23.20 13.00
C THR A 420 -9.23 -23.98 13.21
N ASP A 421 -8.64 -23.87 14.41
CA ASP A 421 -8.15 -25.01 15.22
C ASP A 421 -7.64 -24.61 16.63
N ALA A 422 -8.27 -23.63 17.27
CA ALA A 422 -8.06 -23.31 18.69
C ALA A 422 -9.38 -23.07 19.44
N LEU A 423 -10.33 -23.99 19.31
CA LEU A 423 -11.44 -24.08 20.25
C LEU A 423 -11.09 -25.13 21.32
N ASP A 424 -10.33 -24.71 22.33
CA ASP A 424 -10.35 -25.39 23.62
C ASP A 424 -11.79 -25.28 24.18
N PRO A 425 -12.49 -26.39 24.48
CA PRO A 425 -13.88 -26.36 24.97
C PRO A 425 -14.07 -25.64 26.31
N GLY A 426 -13.01 -25.08 26.91
CA GLY A 426 -13.05 -24.31 28.15
C GLY A 426 -13.56 -22.87 28.05
N ASN A 427 -13.64 -22.27 26.85
CA ASN A 427 -13.99 -20.85 26.71
C ASN A 427 -15.20 -20.56 25.78
N ALA A 428 -15.99 -21.57 25.44
CA ALA A 428 -17.19 -21.48 24.61
C ALA A 428 -18.41 -20.81 25.31
N ALA A 429 -18.18 -19.72 26.04
CA ALA A 429 -19.22 -18.94 26.73
C ALA A 429 -19.26 -17.44 26.34
N LEU A 430 -18.46 -16.99 25.36
CA LEU A 430 -18.45 -15.58 24.93
C LEU A 430 -19.00 -15.33 23.52
N GLU A 431 -19.38 -16.36 22.77
CA GLU A 431 -20.09 -16.21 21.49
C GLU A 431 -21.61 -16.28 21.69
N GLN A 432 -22.19 -15.26 22.31
CA GLN A 432 -23.60 -14.87 22.17
C GLN A 432 -23.85 -13.57 22.94
N ARG A 433 -23.26 -12.46 22.51
CA ARG A 433 -23.66 -11.12 22.98
C ARG A 433 -23.39 -9.99 21.98
N GLY A 434 -23.64 -10.25 20.71
CA GLY A 434 -23.95 -9.21 19.71
C GLY A 434 -25.46 -8.97 19.67
N ALA A 435 -26.05 -8.48 20.75
CA ALA A 435 -27.44 -7.99 20.76
C ALA A 435 -27.61 -6.99 21.90
N ASN A 436 -27.78 -5.74 21.49
CA ASN A 436 -28.13 -4.56 22.26
C ASN A 436 -28.96 -4.86 23.53
N THR A 437 -28.37 -4.75 24.72
CA THR A 437 -29.10 -4.42 25.95
C THR A 437 -28.23 -3.57 26.85
N GLY A 438 -28.65 -2.33 27.07
CA GLY A 438 -28.14 -1.48 28.14
C GLY A 438 -28.30 -2.19 29.49
N ALA A 439 -27.21 -2.73 30.00
CA ALA A 439 -27.08 -3.17 31.38
C ALA A 439 -25.63 -2.97 31.80
N LYS A 440 -25.40 -1.96 32.66
CA LYS A 440 -24.16 -1.84 33.44
C LYS A 440 -23.98 -3.15 34.21
N THR A 441 -23.04 -3.98 33.78
CA THR A 441 -22.47 -5.03 34.62
C THR A 441 -21.14 -4.53 35.14
N ASP A 442 -21.17 -4.07 36.39
CA ASP A 442 -19.98 -3.82 37.19
C ASP A 442 -19.22 -5.15 37.39
N THR A 443 -18.23 -5.42 36.54
CA THR A 443 -17.12 -6.33 36.86
C THR A 443 -15.92 -5.47 37.21
N ALA A 444 -15.72 -5.30 38.51
CA ALA A 444 -14.54 -4.65 39.05
C ALA A 444 -13.31 -5.56 38.87
N GLY A 445 -12.27 -5.06 38.18
CA GLY A 445 -10.90 -5.45 38.52
C GLY A 445 -9.83 -5.56 37.44
N GLU A 446 -10.14 -5.60 36.15
CA GLU A 446 -9.13 -5.53 35.08
C GLU A 446 -9.27 -4.21 34.34
N ALA A 447 -8.21 -3.41 34.32
CA ALA A 447 -8.17 -2.19 33.51
C ALA A 447 -8.26 -2.59 32.03
N ALA A 448 -8.99 -1.82 31.22
CA ALA A 448 -8.98 -2.03 29.78
C ALA A 448 -7.53 -1.96 29.25
N PRO A 449 -7.14 -2.84 28.31
CA PRO A 449 -5.79 -2.82 27.75
C PRO A 449 -5.50 -1.46 27.08
N LEU A 450 -4.25 -1.02 27.16
CA LEU A 450 -3.80 0.23 26.53
C LEU A 450 -3.95 0.12 25.01
N THR A 451 -4.54 1.12 24.37
CA THR A 451 -4.67 1.17 22.90
C THR A 451 -3.94 2.37 22.31
N MET A 452 -3.66 2.32 21.01
CA MET A 452 -3.08 3.44 20.27
C MET A 452 -3.99 4.67 20.31
N ALA A 453 -5.32 4.49 20.33
CA ALA A 453 -6.27 5.59 20.48
C ALA A 453 -6.05 6.35 21.79
N MET A 454 -5.88 5.61 22.91
CA MET A 454 -5.58 6.20 24.21
C MET A 454 -4.22 6.93 24.22
N LEU A 455 -3.21 6.36 23.57
CA LEU A 455 -1.86 6.95 23.48
C LEU A 455 -1.82 8.24 22.66
N MET A 456 -2.68 8.34 21.64
CA MET A 456 -2.77 9.48 20.73
C MET A 456 -3.75 10.56 21.22
N GLY A 457 -4.20 10.49 22.48
CA GLY A 457 -5.09 11.48 23.08
C GLY A 457 -6.56 11.35 22.69
N GLY A 458 -6.94 10.26 22.02
CA GLY A 458 -8.32 9.83 21.93
C GLY A 458 -8.79 9.43 23.33
N GLU A 459 -9.79 10.13 23.88
CA GLU A 459 -10.37 9.70 25.15
C GLU A 459 -10.88 8.27 24.97
N GLY A 460 -10.45 7.34 25.82
CA GLY A 460 -10.99 5.98 25.91
C GLY A 460 -12.46 5.93 26.37
N ASP A 461 -13.12 7.10 26.44
CA ASP A 461 -14.55 7.28 26.48
C ASP A 461 -14.96 7.86 25.13
N ILE A 462 -15.97 7.26 24.51
CA ILE A 462 -16.66 7.76 23.31
C ILE A 462 -17.16 9.18 23.61
N MET A 463 -16.30 10.19 23.41
CA MET A 463 -16.68 11.58 23.37
C MET A 463 -17.48 11.75 22.09
N GLN A 464 -18.80 11.59 22.22
CA GLN A 464 -19.74 12.06 21.20
C GLN A 464 -19.40 13.52 20.93
N GLU A 465 -18.73 13.79 19.79
CA GLU A 465 -18.82 15.10 19.17
C GLU A 465 -20.31 15.50 19.19
N PRO A 466 -20.66 16.77 19.47
CA PRO A 466 -22.05 17.16 19.49
C PRO A 466 -22.66 16.80 18.14
N SER A 467 -23.52 15.77 18.13
CA SER A 467 -24.03 15.22 16.89
C SER A 467 -24.77 16.32 16.14
N LEU A 468 -24.54 16.40 14.84
CA LEU A 468 -25.37 17.26 13.99
C LEU A 468 -26.85 16.91 14.25
N PRO A 469 -27.76 17.89 14.24
CA PRO A 469 -29.18 17.59 14.37
C PRO A 469 -29.61 16.59 13.29
N ASP A 470 -30.54 15.68 13.61
CA ASP A 470 -31.01 14.64 12.67
C ASP A 470 -31.41 15.21 11.30
N THR A 471 -32.00 16.41 11.25
CA THR A 471 -32.34 17.08 9.98
C THR A 471 -31.11 17.39 9.13
N VAL A 472 -30.00 17.80 9.74
CA VAL A 472 -28.73 18.05 9.03
C VAL A 472 -28.07 16.72 8.61
N LEU A 473 -28.09 15.71 9.48
CA LEU A 473 -27.63 14.36 9.15
C LEU A 473 -28.43 13.76 7.98
N TRP A 474 -29.73 14.03 7.92
CA TRP A 474 -30.59 13.64 6.79
C TRP A 474 -30.13 14.33 5.49
N PHE A 475 -29.75 15.61 5.54
CA PHE A 475 -29.17 16.28 4.37
C PHE A 475 -27.89 15.58 3.93
N ASN A 476 -27.01 15.24 4.87
CA ASN A 476 -25.76 14.52 4.60
C ASN A 476 -25.99 13.15 3.99
N ALA A 477 -27.00 12.41 4.46
CA ALA A 477 -27.40 11.10 3.93
C ALA A 477 -27.71 11.14 2.43
N THR A 478 -28.23 12.27 1.90
CA THR A 478 -28.52 12.42 0.46
C THR A 478 -27.28 12.31 -0.44
N TYR A 479 -26.10 12.69 0.06
CA TYR A 479 -24.83 12.64 -0.68
C TYR A 479 -23.79 11.71 -0.04
N ALA A 480 -24.18 10.91 0.95
CA ALA A 480 -23.32 9.99 1.68
C ALA A 480 -22.53 8.99 0.80
N PRO A 481 -23.05 8.42 -0.31
CA PRO A 481 -22.26 7.51 -1.15
C PRO A 481 -21.06 8.21 -1.77
N LEU A 482 -21.19 9.50 -2.09
CA LEU A 482 -20.09 10.31 -2.59
C LEU A 482 -19.10 10.64 -1.47
N THR A 483 -19.61 11.11 -0.32
CA THR A 483 -18.82 11.39 0.88
C THR A 483 -17.96 10.19 1.26
N TYR A 484 -18.58 9.01 1.34
CA TYR A 484 -17.92 7.76 1.67
C TYR A 484 -16.93 7.32 0.57
N SER A 485 -17.28 7.48 -0.71
CA SER A 485 -16.33 7.20 -1.82
C SER A 485 -15.08 8.08 -1.79
N ASN A 486 -15.16 9.23 -1.13
CA ASN A 486 -14.05 10.15 -0.88
C ASN A 486 -13.40 9.92 0.49
N GLY A 487 -13.78 8.88 1.25
CA GLY A 487 -13.27 8.59 2.60
C GLY A 487 -13.60 9.66 3.64
N PHE A 488 -14.67 10.42 3.45
CA PHE A 488 -15.08 11.49 4.35
C PHE A 488 -16.16 11.04 5.33
N ASN A 489 -16.37 11.81 6.40
CA ASN A 489 -17.27 11.46 7.50
C ASN A 489 -18.67 12.08 7.31
N TRP A 490 -19.70 11.25 7.10
CA TRP A 490 -21.07 11.73 6.87
C TRP A 490 -21.71 12.44 8.08
N HIS A 491 -21.14 12.31 9.28
CA HIS A 491 -21.53 13.08 10.48
C HIS A 491 -21.03 14.53 10.46
N LEU A 492 -20.24 14.93 9.46
CA LEU A 492 -19.78 16.30 9.25
C LEU A 492 -20.46 16.91 8.02
N VAL A 493 -20.80 18.20 8.09
CA VAL A 493 -21.34 18.91 6.92
C VAL A 493 -20.28 18.97 5.82
N GLY A 494 -20.57 18.33 4.68
CA GLY A 494 -19.64 18.22 3.56
C GLY A 494 -18.55 17.16 3.77
N GLY A 495 -18.61 16.41 4.87
CA GLY A 495 -17.68 15.31 5.12
C GLY A 495 -16.40 15.66 5.87
N LEU A 496 -16.13 16.97 6.06
CA LEU A 496 -14.84 17.48 6.53
C LEU A 496 -15.01 18.54 7.62
N LYS A 497 -14.03 18.62 8.54
CA LYS A 497 -13.89 19.77 9.43
C LYS A 497 -13.37 20.98 8.66
N ILE A 498 -13.80 22.19 9.02
CA ILE A 498 -13.32 23.39 8.34
C ILE A 498 -11.91 23.73 8.83
N THR A 499 -10.93 23.51 7.97
CA THR A 499 -9.52 23.92 8.10
C THR A 499 -9.12 24.71 6.84
N GLU A 500 -8.00 25.45 6.87
CA GLU A 500 -7.53 26.17 5.67
C GLU A 500 -7.27 25.20 4.50
N GLU A 501 -6.73 24.02 4.79
CA GLU A 501 -6.43 22.98 3.79
C GLU A 501 -7.69 22.39 3.16
N HIS A 502 -8.68 22.00 3.97
CA HIS A 502 -9.95 21.50 3.45
C HIS A 502 -10.69 22.58 2.64
N GLN A 503 -10.57 23.85 3.03
CA GLN A 503 -11.09 24.96 2.23
C GLN A 503 -10.42 25.06 0.86
N GLU A 504 -9.10 24.93 0.78
CA GLU A 504 -8.35 24.93 -0.47
C GLU A 504 -8.71 23.73 -1.36
N LEU A 505 -8.82 22.53 -0.77
CA LEU A 505 -9.22 21.29 -1.47
C LEU A 505 -10.61 21.43 -2.10
N ILE A 506 -11.60 21.88 -1.31
CA ILE A 506 -12.97 22.06 -1.79
C ILE A 506 -13.03 23.21 -2.81
N ASP A 507 -12.34 24.34 -2.58
CA ASP A 507 -12.28 25.45 -3.57
C ASP A 507 -11.68 24.98 -4.90
N TRP A 508 -10.60 24.19 -4.86
CA TRP A 508 -10.01 23.58 -6.05
C TRP A 508 -11.02 22.65 -6.76
N GLY A 509 -11.73 21.80 -6.02
CA GLY A 509 -12.76 20.92 -6.57
C GLY A 509 -13.90 21.68 -7.24
N LEU A 510 -14.39 22.75 -6.60
CA LEU A 510 -15.42 23.65 -7.10
C LEU A 510 -14.97 24.37 -8.40
N ARG A 511 -13.73 24.85 -8.46
CA ARG A 511 -13.19 25.50 -9.66
C ARG A 511 -13.06 24.55 -10.84
N ASN A 512 -12.45 23.39 -10.63
CA ASN A 512 -12.11 22.48 -11.72
C ASN A 512 -13.31 21.68 -12.23
N SER A 513 -14.20 21.25 -11.33
CA SER A 513 -15.34 20.42 -11.69
C SER A 513 -16.59 21.21 -12.04
N TRP A 514 -16.74 22.41 -11.47
CA TRP A 514 -17.97 23.20 -11.57
C TRP A 514 -17.77 24.60 -12.13
N SER A 515 -16.53 25.08 -12.28
CA SER A 515 -16.22 26.47 -12.65
C SER A 515 -16.81 27.49 -11.66
N ILE A 516 -16.90 27.12 -10.38
CA ILE A 516 -17.34 28.00 -9.30
C ILE A 516 -16.12 28.65 -8.67
N THR A 517 -16.10 29.99 -8.61
CA THR A 517 -14.96 30.77 -8.09
C THR A 517 -15.36 31.76 -6.99
N ASP A 518 -16.65 31.92 -6.77
CA ASP A 518 -17.22 32.90 -5.85
C ASP A 518 -18.68 32.55 -5.54
N ARG A 519 -19.28 33.32 -4.62
CA ARG A 519 -20.68 33.15 -4.22
C ARG A 519 -21.69 33.31 -5.37
N GLU A 520 -21.45 34.20 -6.32
CA GLU A 520 -22.40 34.46 -7.40
C GLU A 520 -22.49 33.24 -8.34
N SER A 521 -21.33 32.78 -8.82
CA SER A 521 -21.21 31.56 -9.62
C SER A 521 -21.70 30.31 -8.88
N ALA A 522 -21.49 30.22 -7.56
CA ALA A 522 -22.01 29.14 -6.72
C ALA A 522 -23.54 29.04 -6.76
N LEU A 523 -24.23 30.17 -6.56
CA LEU A 523 -25.69 30.24 -6.58
C LEU A 523 -26.27 29.99 -7.97
N GLU A 524 -25.62 30.48 -9.03
CA GLU A 524 -26.03 30.20 -10.42
C GLU A 524 -25.99 28.71 -10.76
N VAL A 525 -24.96 27.99 -10.31
CA VAL A 525 -24.85 26.53 -10.54
C VAL A 525 -25.96 25.78 -9.82
N VAL A 526 -26.25 26.14 -8.57
CA VAL A 526 -27.34 25.51 -7.80
C VAL A 526 -28.69 25.70 -8.46
N GLU A 527 -29.05 26.91 -8.87
CA GLU A 527 -30.34 27.16 -9.54
C GLU A 527 -30.46 26.38 -10.84
N ARG A 528 -29.38 26.28 -11.62
CA ARG A 528 -29.33 25.46 -12.84
C ARG A 528 -29.57 23.97 -12.55
N LEU A 529 -29.01 23.43 -11.48
CA LEU A 529 -29.21 22.02 -11.08
C LEU A 529 -30.63 21.77 -10.56
N LYS A 530 -31.21 22.70 -9.79
CA LYS A 530 -32.58 22.62 -9.29
C LYS A 530 -33.60 22.63 -10.44
N GLU A 531 -33.42 23.49 -11.44
CA GLU A 531 -34.38 23.63 -12.55
C GLU A 531 -34.23 22.59 -13.67
N LYS A 532 -32.99 22.27 -14.06
CA LYS A 532 -32.71 21.58 -15.34
C LYS A 532 -31.74 20.43 -15.22
N GLY A 533 -30.58 20.66 -14.59
CA GLY A 533 -29.53 19.66 -14.37
C GLY A 533 -29.26 18.70 -15.54
N HIS A 534 -28.93 17.45 -15.22
CA HIS A 534 -28.70 16.38 -16.20
C HIS A 534 -30.01 15.78 -16.72
N ARG A 535 -31.10 15.87 -15.95
CA ARG A 535 -32.44 15.45 -16.38
C ARG A 535 -32.89 16.15 -17.67
N GLN A 536 -32.54 17.41 -17.90
CA GLN A 536 -32.85 18.08 -19.18
C GLN A 536 -32.12 17.39 -20.36
N THR A 537 -30.83 17.09 -20.22
CA THR A 537 -30.07 16.40 -21.27
C THR A 537 -30.60 14.98 -21.49
N CYS A 538 -31.05 14.29 -20.44
CA CYS A 538 -31.71 13.00 -20.57
C CYS A 538 -33.03 13.11 -21.35
N GLN A 539 -33.85 14.12 -21.05
CA GLN A 539 -35.08 14.40 -21.81
C GLN A 539 -34.79 14.67 -23.29
N GLU A 540 -33.75 15.44 -23.61
CA GLU A 540 -33.32 15.68 -24.98
C GLU A 540 -32.90 14.39 -25.70
N CYS A 541 -32.21 13.47 -24.99
CA CYS A 541 -31.90 12.15 -25.53
C CYS A 541 -33.18 11.34 -25.81
N MET A 542 -34.13 11.31 -24.87
CA MET A 542 -35.41 10.61 -25.04
C MET A 542 -36.20 11.19 -26.21
N ASP A 543 -36.31 12.50 -26.33
CA ASP A 543 -37.05 13.17 -27.41
C ASP A 543 -36.46 12.85 -28.79
N GLN A 544 -35.13 12.87 -28.93
CA GLN A 544 -34.48 12.49 -30.19
C GLN A 544 -34.72 11.01 -30.55
N LEU A 545 -34.63 10.11 -29.58
CA LEU A 545 -34.95 8.69 -29.79
C LEU A 545 -36.42 8.51 -30.19
N LYS A 546 -37.32 9.31 -29.63
CA LYS A 546 -38.75 9.30 -29.97
C LYS A 546 -39.00 9.77 -31.40
N GLU A 547 -38.40 10.90 -31.80
CA GLU A 547 -38.51 11.45 -33.15
C GLU A 547 -38.00 10.48 -34.22
N MET A 548 -36.98 9.71 -33.90
CA MET A 548 -36.42 8.68 -34.78
C MET A 548 -37.20 7.36 -34.75
N GLY A 549 -38.24 7.24 -33.92
CA GLY A 549 -39.01 6.01 -33.74
C GLY A 549 -38.18 4.86 -33.17
N LEU A 550 -37.20 5.18 -32.34
CA LEU A 550 -36.29 4.21 -31.70
C LEU A 550 -36.73 3.81 -30.30
N LEU A 551 -37.45 4.68 -29.57
CA LEU A 551 -37.86 4.42 -28.18
C LEU A 551 -38.75 3.19 -28.02
N ASP A 552 -39.66 2.93 -28.96
CA ASP A 552 -40.65 1.84 -28.83
C ASP A 552 -40.17 0.50 -29.44
N LEU A 553 -38.90 0.42 -29.85
CA LEU A 553 -38.32 -0.81 -30.40
C LEU A 553 -37.88 -1.76 -29.28
N ASP A 554 -37.87 -3.06 -29.55
CA ASP A 554 -37.20 -4.01 -28.66
C ASP A 554 -35.68 -3.80 -28.66
N GLU A 555 -35.00 -4.24 -27.62
CA GLU A 555 -33.59 -3.95 -27.38
C GLU A 555 -32.68 -4.33 -28.57
N LYS A 556 -32.96 -5.47 -29.22
CA LYS A 556 -32.14 -5.96 -30.34
C LYS A 556 -32.34 -5.10 -31.57
N GLU A 557 -33.58 -4.72 -31.87
CA GLU A 557 -33.88 -3.80 -32.96
C GLU A 557 -33.37 -2.38 -32.69
N PHE A 558 -33.52 -1.90 -31.45
CA PHE A 558 -32.97 -0.64 -30.98
C PHE A 558 -31.47 -0.57 -31.23
N ARG A 559 -30.68 -1.52 -30.69
CA ARG A 559 -29.22 -1.55 -30.86
C ARG A 559 -28.82 -1.53 -32.33
N LYS A 560 -29.50 -2.33 -33.17
CA LYS A 560 -29.23 -2.38 -34.61
C LYS A 560 -29.50 -1.04 -35.30
N LYS A 561 -30.66 -0.41 -35.05
CA LYS A 561 -31.02 0.86 -35.70
C LYS A 561 -30.28 2.05 -35.11
N PHE A 562 -29.97 2.04 -33.81
CA PHE A 562 -29.17 3.05 -33.14
C PHE A 562 -27.75 3.10 -33.74
N LEU A 563 -27.10 1.95 -33.95
CA LEU A 563 -25.80 1.87 -34.65
C LEU A 563 -25.83 2.33 -36.11
N GLN A 564 -27.02 2.35 -36.74
CA GLN A 564 -27.22 2.84 -38.10
C GLN A 564 -27.71 4.29 -38.14
N SER A 565 -27.96 4.89 -36.98
CA SER A 565 -28.48 6.24 -36.84
C SER A 565 -27.36 7.28 -37.04
N GLN A 566 -27.74 8.55 -37.14
CA GLN A 566 -26.78 9.68 -37.15
C GLN A 566 -26.51 10.21 -35.74
N LEU A 567 -27.06 9.58 -34.70
CA LEU A 567 -26.80 9.97 -33.32
C LEU A 567 -25.35 9.63 -32.96
N SER A 568 -24.77 10.39 -32.03
CA SER A 568 -23.49 10.01 -31.46
C SER A 568 -23.62 8.65 -30.76
N ASN A 569 -22.59 7.81 -30.84
CA ASN A 569 -22.49 6.56 -30.06
C ASN A 569 -22.25 6.83 -28.56
N ASP A 570 -22.91 7.84 -28.02
CA ASP A 570 -22.86 8.21 -26.62
C ASP A 570 -23.79 7.27 -25.84
N TYR A 571 -23.24 6.64 -24.79
CA TYR A 571 -23.96 5.64 -24.01
C TYR A 571 -25.18 6.24 -23.28
N ARG A 572 -25.25 7.57 -23.13
CA ARG A 572 -26.42 8.29 -22.61
C ARG A 572 -27.73 7.98 -23.34
N TYR A 573 -27.69 7.74 -24.65
CA TYR A 573 -28.88 7.31 -25.39
C TYR A 573 -29.35 5.91 -25.01
N VAL A 574 -28.42 5.00 -24.70
CA VAL A 574 -28.75 3.65 -24.25
C VAL A 574 -29.40 3.70 -22.87
N ILE A 575 -28.86 4.53 -21.97
CA ILE A 575 -29.44 4.75 -20.64
C ILE A 575 -30.84 5.37 -20.74
N ALA A 576 -31.00 6.42 -21.55
CA ALA A 576 -32.30 7.06 -21.77
C ALA A 576 -33.35 6.10 -22.38
N TYR A 577 -32.92 5.23 -23.29
CA TYR A 577 -33.77 4.16 -23.83
C TYR A 577 -34.19 3.17 -22.74
N ASN A 578 -33.24 2.66 -21.94
CA ASN A 578 -33.53 1.69 -20.87
C ASN A 578 -34.49 2.29 -19.83
N MET A 579 -34.27 3.54 -19.42
CA MET A 579 -35.18 4.25 -18.51
C MET A 579 -36.61 4.30 -19.06
N TYR A 580 -36.77 4.66 -20.34
CA TYR A 580 -38.10 4.67 -20.98
C TYR A 580 -38.74 3.28 -21.01
N GLN A 581 -37.97 2.23 -21.30
CA GLN A 581 -38.46 0.84 -21.30
C GLN A 581 -38.90 0.36 -19.91
N GLU A 582 -38.23 0.83 -18.85
CA GLU A 582 -38.58 0.57 -17.46
C GLU A 582 -39.74 1.44 -16.96
N GLY A 583 -40.22 2.37 -17.78
CA GLY A 583 -41.36 3.25 -17.48
C GLY A 583 -40.97 4.51 -16.70
N HIS A 584 -39.68 4.82 -16.59
CA HIS A 584 -39.16 6.04 -15.97
C HIS A 584 -39.08 7.18 -16.99
N ASP A 585 -39.41 8.39 -16.55
CA ASP A 585 -39.13 9.61 -17.30
C ASP A 585 -37.80 10.24 -16.85
N ALA A 586 -37.36 11.30 -17.53
CA ALA A 586 -36.11 11.97 -17.20
C ALA A 586 -36.10 12.58 -15.78
N ASN A 587 -37.25 12.87 -15.16
CA ASN A 587 -37.30 13.40 -13.80
C ASN A 587 -36.96 12.33 -12.76
N TYR A 588 -37.03 11.05 -13.09
CA TYR A 588 -36.64 9.98 -12.16
C TYR A 588 -35.16 10.09 -11.74
N MET A 589 -34.29 10.64 -12.59
CA MET A 589 -32.88 10.91 -12.24
C MET A 589 -32.63 12.27 -11.58
N ALA A 590 -33.67 13.01 -11.20
CA ALA A 590 -33.54 14.29 -10.51
C ALA A 590 -32.69 14.20 -9.23
N ALA A 591 -32.74 13.05 -8.55
CA ALA A 591 -31.95 12.76 -7.36
C ALA A 591 -30.46 13.01 -7.56
N TRP A 592 -29.88 12.68 -8.72
CA TRP A 592 -28.47 12.96 -8.99
C TRP A 592 -28.14 14.46 -8.89
N ASP A 593 -28.96 15.30 -9.51
CA ASP A 593 -28.75 16.74 -9.48
C ASP A 593 -29.05 17.31 -8.08
N LEU A 594 -30.15 16.90 -7.45
CA LEU A 594 -30.61 17.47 -6.18
C LEU A 594 -29.76 17.01 -4.99
N CYS A 595 -29.25 15.78 -4.96
CA CYS A 595 -28.32 15.34 -3.92
C CYS A 595 -26.99 16.11 -4.00
N ARG A 596 -26.52 16.40 -5.23
CA ARG A 596 -25.34 17.26 -5.42
C ARG A 596 -25.61 18.72 -5.07
N VAL A 597 -26.86 19.20 -5.11
CA VAL A 597 -27.19 20.53 -4.57
C VAL A 597 -26.96 20.56 -3.05
N ASN A 598 -27.40 19.54 -2.29
CA ASN A 598 -27.09 19.45 -0.86
C ASN A 598 -25.59 19.37 -0.59
N GLN A 599 -24.85 18.57 -1.38
CA GLN A 599 -23.39 18.52 -1.33
C GLN A 599 -22.77 19.91 -1.57
N LEU A 600 -23.20 20.61 -2.63
CA LEU A 600 -22.66 21.92 -2.99
C LEU A 600 -22.96 22.98 -1.92
N TYR A 601 -24.13 22.96 -1.28
CA TYR A 601 -24.40 23.86 -0.16
C TYR A 601 -23.42 23.61 1.00
N ALA A 602 -23.09 22.36 1.29
CA ALA A 602 -22.07 22.02 2.28
C ALA A 602 -20.67 22.50 1.86
N ASP A 603 -20.28 22.27 0.61
CA ASP A 603 -19.01 22.76 0.04
C ASP A 603 -18.91 24.30 0.10
N PHE A 604 -20.00 25.01 -0.18
CA PHE A 604 -20.07 26.47 -0.11
C PHE A 604 -19.97 27.00 1.31
N TYR A 605 -20.49 26.26 2.29
CA TYR A 605 -20.28 26.56 3.70
C TYR A 605 -18.80 26.39 4.07
N ILE A 606 -18.17 25.28 3.66
CA ILE A 606 -16.75 25.01 3.92
C ILE A 606 -15.90 26.17 3.36
N CYS A 607 -16.06 26.52 2.08
CA CYS A 607 -15.31 27.60 1.42
C CYS A 607 -15.73 29.03 1.82
N GLY A 608 -16.71 29.20 2.70
CA GLY A 608 -17.19 30.52 3.14
C GLY A 608 -17.96 31.31 2.07
N TYR A 609 -18.40 30.68 0.98
CA TYR A 609 -19.31 31.29 0.00
C TYR A 609 -20.73 31.45 0.56
N MET A 610 -21.12 30.60 1.50
CA MET A 610 -22.36 30.68 2.27
C MET A 610 -22.06 30.60 3.76
N THR A 611 -22.89 31.25 4.57
CA THR A 611 -22.90 31.00 6.01
C THR A 611 -23.52 29.62 6.30
N TYR A 612 -23.24 29.06 7.48
CA TYR A 612 -23.86 27.81 7.92
C TYR A 612 -25.39 27.86 7.82
N GLU A 613 -26.00 28.94 8.31
CA GLU A 613 -27.45 29.11 8.30
C GLU A 613 -28.02 29.13 6.88
N GLU A 614 -27.37 29.83 5.95
CA GLU A 614 -27.80 29.88 4.55
C GLU A 614 -27.68 28.52 3.86
N ALA A 615 -26.58 27.80 4.10
CA ALA A 615 -26.36 26.49 3.50
C ALA A 615 -27.40 25.48 3.98
N MET A 616 -27.68 25.46 5.29
CA MET A 616 -28.68 24.56 5.87
C MET A 616 -30.12 24.96 5.48
N ASP A 617 -30.43 26.26 5.38
CA ASP A 617 -31.72 26.76 4.86
C ASP A 617 -31.91 26.29 3.40
N GLY A 618 -30.87 26.37 2.57
CA GLY A 618 -30.88 25.88 1.19
C GLY A 618 -31.07 24.36 1.12
N SER A 619 -30.32 23.61 1.91
CA SER A 619 -30.43 22.15 2.00
C SER A 619 -31.81 21.71 2.48
N LEU A 620 -32.45 22.43 3.40
CA LEU A 620 -33.82 22.14 3.83
C LEU A 620 -34.82 22.31 2.70
N GLU A 621 -34.78 23.43 1.97
CA GLU A 621 -35.66 23.68 0.84
C GLU A 621 -35.52 22.59 -0.23
N ASN A 622 -34.28 22.24 -0.57
CA ASN A 622 -33.97 21.20 -1.56
C ASN A 622 -34.39 19.80 -1.09
N SER A 623 -34.18 19.49 0.19
CA SER A 623 -34.52 18.20 0.79
C SER A 623 -36.03 17.96 0.89
N LEU A 624 -36.81 19.02 1.12
CA LEU A 624 -38.28 18.95 1.04
C LEU A 624 -38.76 18.64 -0.39
N VAL A 625 -38.04 19.06 -1.43
CA VAL A 625 -38.32 18.67 -2.81
C VAL A 625 -37.96 17.20 -3.05
N LEU A 626 -36.82 16.73 -2.52
CA LEU A 626 -36.45 15.31 -2.57
C LEU A 626 -37.51 14.41 -1.93
N GLN A 627 -37.98 14.73 -0.71
CA GLN A 627 -39.06 13.98 -0.03
C GLN A 627 -40.39 13.95 -0.82
N GLN A 628 -40.64 14.94 -1.68
CA GLN A 628 -41.85 14.97 -2.52
C GLN A 628 -41.69 14.15 -3.80
N LEU A 629 -40.47 14.05 -4.33
CA LEU A 629 -40.19 13.35 -5.59
C LEU A 629 -40.01 11.84 -5.40
N TYR A 630 -39.52 11.42 -4.24
CA TYR A 630 -39.21 10.01 -3.94
C TYR A 630 -39.88 9.56 -2.65
N SER A 631 -40.19 8.27 -2.56
CA SER A 631 -40.93 7.66 -1.46
C SER A 631 -40.05 6.97 -0.40
N SER A 632 -38.76 6.78 -0.68
CA SER A 632 -37.79 6.09 0.18
C SER A 632 -36.35 6.45 -0.16
N TRP A 633 -35.41 6.10 0.74
CA TRP A 633 -33.98 6.18 0.46
C TRP A 633 -33.58 5.35 -0.76
N GLU A 634 -34.12 4.13 -0.87
CA GLU A 634 -33.86 3.22 -1.98
C GLU A 634 -34.25 3.84 -3.32
N GLU A 635 -35.46 4.38 -3.44
CA GLU A 635 -35.94 4.98 -4.69
C GLU A 635 -35.12 6.24 -5.07
N MET A 636 -34.75 7.05 -4.07
CA MET A 636 -33.87 8.20 -4.31
C MET A 636 -32.50 7.76 -4.79
N VAL A 637 -31.90 6.74 -4.15
CA VAL A 637 -30.59 6.21 -4.53
C VAL A 637 -30.62 5.59 -5.93
N ASP A 638 -31.68 4.87 -6.30
CA ASP A 638 -31.86 4.36 -7.66
C ASP A 638 -31.84 5.51 -8.68
N GLY A 639 -32.58 6.58 -8.41
CA GLY A 639 -32.56 7.80 -9.23
C GLY A 639 -31.18 8.46 -9.28
N TYR A 640 -30.47 8.51 -8.16
CA TYR A 640 -29.11 9.04 -8.06
C TYR A 640 -28.12 8.23 -8.90
N MET A 641 -28.20 6.90 -8.84
CA MET A 641 -27.30 5.98 -9.53
C MET A 641 -27.53 6.01 -11.04
N LEU A 642 -28.79 6.08 -11.48
CA LEU A 642 -29.12 6.29 -12.90
C LEU A 642 -28.57 7.63 -13.42
N GLY A 643 -28.71 8.71 -12.64
CA GLY A 643 -28.15 10.00 -13.02
C GLY A 643 -26.62 10.03 -13.01
N PHE A 644 -25.98 9.36 -12.05
CA PHE A 644 -24.53 9.19 -12.01
C PHE A 644 -24.03 8.41 -13.23
N GLN A 645 -24.66 7.27 -13.55
CA GLN A 645 -24.37 6.46 -14.73
C GLN A 645 -24.51 7.28 -16.02
N PHE A 646 -25.57 8.09 -16.11
CA PHE A 646 -25.82 8.97 -17.26
C PHE A 646 -24.74 10.04 -17.40
N TRP A 647 -24.33 10.66 -16.28
CA TRP A 647 -23.27 11.67 -16.27
C TRP A 647 -21.89 11.08 -16.65
N SER A 648 -21.55 9.92 -16.08
CA SER A 648 -20.27 9.25 -16.31
C SER A 648 -20.18 8.56 -17.68
N ARG A 649 -21.32 8.35 -18.35
CA ARG A 649 -21.46 7.58 -19.62
C ARG A 649 -21.06 6.12 -19.44
N ASP A 650 -21.21 5.61 -18.23
CA ASP A 650 -20.78 4.27 -17.86
C ASP A 650 -21.83 3.23 -18.25
N SER A 651 -21.35 2.09 -18.77
CA SER A 651 -22.20 0.97 -19.15
C SER A 651 -22.70 0.13 -17.97
N ALA A 652 -22.05 0.25 -16.82
CA ALA A 652 -22.27 -0.61 -15.64
C ALA A 652 -22.10 -2.13 -15.90
N SER A 653 -21.50 -2.50 -17.03
CA SER A 653 -21.41 -3.89 -17.50
C SER A 653 -20.07 -4.58 -17.21
N LYS A 654 -19.04 -3.80 -16.85
CA LYS A 654 -17.70 -4.30 -16.53
C LYS A 654 -17.49 -4.31 -15.02
N ASP A 655 -16.59 -5.17 -14.54
CA ASP A 655 -16.26 -5.28 -13.12
C ASP A 655 -15.60 -4.01 -12.55
N ASP A 656 -14.90 -3.23 -13.38
CA ASP A 656 -14.27 -1.93 -13.06
C ASP A 656 -15.20 -0.71 -13.23
N SER A 657 -16.51 -0.92 -13.37
CA SER A 657 -17.47 0.17 -13.53
C SER A 657 -17.54 1.07 -12.30
N SER A 658 -17.35 2.37 -12.52
CA SER A 658 -17.50 3.39 -11.48
C SER A 658 -18.92 3.44 -10.92
N THR A 659 -19.94 3.16 -11.73
CA THR A 659 -21.35 3.08 -11.29
C THR A 659 -21.55 1.90 -10.34
N ARG A 660 -21.02 0.72 -10.67
CA ARG A 660 -21.08 -0.46 -9.79
C ARG A 660 -20.33 -0.22 -8.49
N GLU A 661 -19.15 0.39 -8.57
CA GLU A 661 -18.38 0.76 -7.38
C GLU A 661 -19.15 1.75 -6.48
N ARG A 662 -19.76 2.79 -7.08
CA ARG A 662 -20.56 3.76 -6.33
C ARG A 662 -21.79 3.12 -5.68
N TYR A 663 -22.44 2.20 -6.37
CA TYR A 663 -23.56 1.44 -5.81
C TYR A 663 -23.11 0.55 -4.65
N ARG A 664 -21.95 -0.10 -4.78
CA ARG A 664 -21.35 -0.88 -3.69
C ARG A 664 -21.11 -0.05 -2.43
N TYR A 665 -20.66 1.21 -2.56
CA TYR A 665 -20.54 2.11 -1.40
C TYR A 665 -21.87 2.38 -0.71
N TYR A 666 -22.98 2.52 -1.46
CA TYR A 666 -24.30 2.63 -0.87
C TYR A 666 -24.70 1.35 -0.12
N GLU A 667 -24.49 0.16 -0.71
CA GLU A 667 -24.79 -1.12 -0.06
C GLU A 667 -24.00 -1.29 1.24
N MET A 668 -22.70 -0.97 1.20
CA MET A 668 -21.83 -1.01 2.39
C MET A 668 -22.28 -0.03 3.48
N LEU A 669 -22.62 1.21 3.10
CA LEU A 669 -23.18 2.18 4.04
C LEU A 669 -24.49 1.70 4.63
N LYS A 670 -25.35 1.03 3.86
CA LYS A 670 -26.63 0.48 4.31
C LYS A 670 -26.47 -0.69 5.28
N GLU A 671 -25.42 -1.49 5.12
CA GLU A 671 -25.13 -2.64 5.98
C GLU A 671 -24.29 -2.28 7.23
N SER A 672 -23.73 -1.07 7.28
CA SER A 672 -22.94 -0.57 8.41
C SER A 672 -23.79 -0.31 9.66
N ASP A 673 -23.22 -0.56 10.85
CA ASP A 673 -23.82 -0.17 12.14
C ASP A 673 -23.94 1.37 12.29
N ASP A 674 -23.17 2.15 11.52
CA ASP A 674 -23.23 3.61 11.46
C ASP A 674 -23.86 4.08 10.13
N SER A 675 -25.01 3.50 9.78
CA SER A 675 -25.65 3.79 8.50
C SER A 675 -26.40 5.13 8.48
N PRO A 676 -26.14 6.03 7.51
CA PRO A 676 -26.97 7.22 7.32
C PRO A 676 -28.42 6.91 6.95
N TYR A 677 -28.70 5.68 6.47
CA TYR A 677 -30.00 5.26 5.97
C TYR A 677 -30.91 4.67 7.06
N GLU A 678 -30.46 4.63 8.32
CA GLU A 678 -31.32 4.35 9.48
C GLU A 678 -32.25 5.52 9.82
N LEU A 679 -31.91 6.74 9.40
CA LEU A 679 -32.80 7.90 9.51
C LEU A 679 -34.07 7.64 8.69
N ASP A 680 -35.25 7.86 9.28
CA ASP A 680 -36.50 7.67 8.54
C ASP A 680 -36.59 8.67 7.37
N TRP A 681 -36.74 8.16 6.14
CA TRP A 681 -36.95 8.97 4.94
C TRP A 681 -38.05 10.02 5.14
N ASN A 682 -39.13 9.67 5.86
CA ASN A 682 -40.30 10.52 6.07
C ASN A 682 -40.22 11.36 7.36
N MET A 683 -39.06 11.45 8.01
CA MET A 683 -38.91 12.29 9.18
C MET A 683 -39.25 13.76 8.86
N GLU A 684 -39.80 14.48 9.84
CA GLU A 684 -40.14 15.90 9.66
C GLU A 684 -38.86 16.74 9.55
N LEU A 685 -38.57 17.24 8.34
CA LEU A 685 -37.46 18.16 8.11
C LEU A 685 -37.85 19.57 8.54
N LYS A 686 -37.18 20.08 9.58
CA LYS A 686 -37.42 21.41 10.14
C LYS A 686 -36.12 22.08 10.55
N LYS A 687 -36.10 23.41 10.55
CA LYS A 687 -34.93 24.19 10.96
C LYS A 687 -34.51 23.84 12.39
N SER A 688 -33.25 23.44 12.54
CA SER A 688 -32.66 22.92 13.79
C SER A 688 -31.26 23.48 14.09
N TRP A 689 -30.80 24.44 13.30
CA TRP A 689 -29.52 25.16 13.44
C TRP A 689 -29.70 26.59 13.92
#